data_AF-A0A938NK57-F1
#
_entry.id   AF-A0A938NK57-F1
#
_cell.length_a   1.000
_cell.length_b   1.000
_cell.length_c   1.000
_cell.angle_alpha   90.00
_cell.angle_beta   90.00
_cell.angle_gamma   90.00
#
_symmetry.space_group_name_H-M   'P 1'
#
loop_
_entity.id
_entity.type
_entity.pdbx_description
1 polymer ?
#
loop_
_entity_poly.entity_id
_entity_poly.type
_entity_poly.pdbx_seq_one_letter_code
_entity_poly.pdbx_strand_id
1 'polypeptide(L)'
;MMHGLHQHIASTLDRLLRERRIVVFYDLREEFRPFLDELDVVGTGVGDLPRVCIHDTLTHVARFEGSFFALKAAMEPILAAPRPEPVLIYVPGYAKERLGKLRAPATPNTAQGKDVWNVLFELDCAGKSYEPSLRGLARNELRRRYTDGDIDEMLALESLTYHDVVRFLLDEGGGADESTSLVRLVLGGGSSEELICRWLTDEACDSDLETKQAAPELLKLVQARLGLALSDVSLAKARHQTLRYVLVNELRSDLGGQAPGQLDVVPAPPTKEELQRVRDVTERLRREHPDAYSDIADGIERELNLPALKLDAEALGTIDTFRFEEAVLLEHAANMIADTYYDRALELVVERRRSFWVDRSLGRLGLWETCRLMAELGREVGRVRPLLKQTAGTPKSWVEGYAIDWYRADLAQRALESWVAKLEDEPEPALEKALGLVRRNHETLLKEMTEGYTAALAAAGWSVSDVLHQTRIYPELVESVRGRVAYFFVDAMRFEMAADLIEQLEGALELRLVPAVGGLPSITPIGMAALLGGASSSFSVVDHKGKLAARIGDTILPGLAERMKYLKAVRPEAVDIDLGELLQKSTRALEKRLADAPLVIVRSQSIDGLGEMDGGLLARQIMDTVIGNLARAVRKLARTGIEHFVVTADHGHQFSIRKEEDMLMDKPGGDAVDQHRRCWAGRGGQTPAAAMRVSGADLGYDTDLDFIFPNGH
;
A
#
# COMPACT_ATOMS: atom_id res chain seq x y z
N MET A 1 -2.69 4.96 39.20
CA MET A 1 -3.81 4.53 40.07
C MET A 1 -3.19 3.92 41.32
N MET A 2 -3.43 4.50 42.51
CA MET A 2 -2.90 3.93 43.77
C MET A 2 -3.75 2.70 44.17
N HIS A 3 -3.17 1.51 44.10
CA HIS A 3 -3.83 0.26 44.46
C HIS A 3 -3.89 0.04 45.99
N GLY A 4 -4.69 -0.92 46.45
CA GLY A 4 -4.96 -1.15 47.88
C GLY A 4 -3.70 -1.35 48.74
N LEU A 5 -2.73 -2.12 48.25
CA LEU A 5 -1.44 -2.31 48.93
C LEU A 5 -0.63 -1.00 49.08
N HIS A 6 -0.61 -0.14 48.06
CA HIS A 6 0.06 1.17 48.13
C HIS A 6 -0.59 2.04 49.20
N GLN A 7 -1.92 2.12 49.20
CA GLN A 7 -2.68 2.90 50.17
C GLN A 7 -2.46 2.42 51.61
N HIS A 8 -2.39 1.10 51.82
CA HIS A 8 -2.13 0.51 53.14
C HIS A 8 -0.75 0.92 53.68
N ILE A 9 0.28 0.79 52.85
CA ILE A 9 1.66 1.15 53.23
C ILE A 9 1.76 2.66 53.47
N ALA A 10 1.22 3.47 52.55
CA ALA A 10 1.22 4.93 52.66
C ALA A 10 0.48 5.42 53.92
N SER A 11 -0.70 4.86 54.23
CA SER A 11 -1.46 5.20 55.43
C SER A 11 -0.70 4.84 56.72
N THR A 12 -0.02 3.68 56.73
CA THR A 12 0.79 3.27 57.88
C THR A 12 1.99 4.20 58.09
N LEU A 13 2.68 4.54 57.01
CA LEU A 13 3.83 5.46 57.05
C LEU A 13 3.41 6.89 57.44
N ASP A 14 2.29 7.40 56.92
CA ASP A 14 1.72 8.69 57.30
C ASP A 14 1.49 8.77 58.81
N ARG A 15 0.85 7.76 59.39
CA ARG A 15 0.63 7.68 60.84
C ARG A 15 1.95 7.71 61.62
N LEU A 16 2.94 6.90 61.21
CA LEU A 16 4.24 6.84 61.87
C LEU A 16 5.01 8.18 61.78
N LEU A 17 4.96 8.84 60.62
CA LEU A 17 5.58 10.15 60.39
C LEU A 17 4.90 11.25 61.22
N ARG A 18 3.57 11.23 61.37
CA ARG A 18 2.86 12.19 62.23
C ARG A 18 3.19 12.01 63.71
N GLU A 19 3.31 10.77 64.17
CA GLU A 19 3.61 10.45 65.57
C GLU A 19 5.05 10.80 65.97
N ARG A 20 6.03 10.47 65.12
CA ARG A 20 7.46 10.46 65.51
C ARG A 20 8.38 11.25 64.59
N ARG A 21 7.86 11.76 63.46
CA ARG A 21 8.56 12.55 62.43
C ARG A 21 9.70 11.85 61.70
N ILE A 22 10.41 10.92 62.34
CA ILE A 22 11.49 10.15 61.74
C ILE A 22 11.03 8.70 61.64
N VAL A 23 11.01 8.16 60.42
CA VAL A 23 10.72 6.75 60.17
C VAL A 23 11.88 6.10 59.42
N VAL A 24 12.44 5.02 59.96
CA VAL A 24 13.48 4.21 59.30
C VAL A 24 12.84 2.94 58.75
N PHE A 25 12.71 2.87 57.43
CA PHE A 25 12.14 1.75 56.71
C PHE A 25 13.26 0.80 56.27
N TYR A 26 13.38 -0.33 56.96
CA TYR A 26 14.30 -1.41 56.61
C TYR A 26 13.60 -2.44 55.71
N ASP A 27 14.24 -2.79 54.60
CA ASP A 27 13.69 -3.69 53.59
C ASP A 27 14.74 -4.72 53.16
N LEU A 28 14.86 -5.79 53.94
CA LEU A 28 15.92 -6.80 53.78
C LEU A 28 15.95 -7.46 52.39
N ARG A 29 14.78 -7.67 51.79
CA ARG A 29 14.64 -8.38 50.51
C ARG A 29 14.42 -7.42 49.33
N GLU A 30 14.46 -6.13 49.61
CA GLU A 30 14.25 -5.07 48.61
C GLU A 30 12.86 -5.19 47.93
N GLU A 31 11.88 -5.75 48.64
CA GLU A 31 10.53 -6.07 48.14
C GLU A 31 9.69 -4.79 47.91
N PHE A 32 10.08 -3.65 48.49
CA PHE A 32 9.31 -2.40 48.49
C PHE A 32 9.96 -1.26 47.70
N ARG A 33 11.01 -1.52 46.90
CA ARG A 33 11.54 -0.53 45.96
C ARG A 33 10.44 0.02 45.02
N PRO A 34 9.58 -0.82 44.40
CA PRO A 34 8.51 -0.31 43.52
C PRO A 34 7.56 0.65 44.22
N PHE A 35 7.19 0.38 45.47
CA PHE A 35 6.34 1.27 46.27
C PHE A 35 6.97 2.67 46.42
N LEU A 36 8.29 2.77 46.59
CA LEU A 36 8.95 4.07 46.67
C LEU A 36 9.08 4.77 45.32
N ASP A 37 9.22 4.02 44.24
CA ASP A 37 9.30 4.56 42.88
C ASP A 37 7.92 5.07 42.39
N GLU A 38 6.83 4.58 42.97
CA GLU A 38 5.47 5.08 42.77
C GLU A 38 5.16 6.40 43.50
N LEU A 39 6.03 6.87 44.42
CA LEU A 39 5.79 8.11 45.16
C LEU A 39 6.11 9.35 44.31
N ASP A 40 5.12 10.22 44.15
CA ASP A 40 5.28 11.48 43.42
C ASP A 40 6.21 12.46 44.17
N VAL A 41 7.29 12.87 43.49
CA VAL A 41 8.22 13.88 44.00
C VAL A 41 7.63 15.27 43.76
N VAL A 42 7.30 15.96 44.84
CA VAL A 42 6.68 17.30 44.81
C VAL A 42 7.71 18.44 44.82
N GLY A 43 9.00 18.12 44.97
CA GLY A 43 10.10 19.07 44.85
C GLY A 43 11.37 18.61 45.57
N THR A 44 12.42 19.43 45.53
CA THR A 44 13.67 19.19 46.27
C THR A 44 13.60 19.90 47.63
N GLY A 45 13.89 19.16 48.69
CA GLY A 45 13.90 19.64 50.07
C GLY A 45 15.28 20.08 50.55
N VAL A 46 15.42 20.22 51.87
CA VAL A 46 16.68 20.59 52.52
C VAL A 46 17.68 19.44 52.39
N GLY A 47 18.93 19.74 52.04
CA GLY A 47 19.99 18.74 51.87
C GLY A 47 19.90 17.93 50.57
N ASP A 48 19.30 18.51 49.53
CA ASP A 48 19.05 17.89 48.21
C ASP A 48 18.18 16.61 48.26
N LEU A 49 17.51 16.35 49.39
CA LEU A 49 16.62 15.21 49.54
C LEU A 49 15.27 15.46 48.85
N PRO A 50 14.74 14.51 48.08
CA PRO A 50 13.42 14.63 47.46
C PRO A 50 12.33 14.78 48.53
N ARG A 51 11.35 15.65 48.25
CA ARG A 51 10.11 15.75 49.01
C ARG A 51 9.01 14.99 48.29
N VAL A 52 8.28 14.17 49.04
CA VAL A 52 7.12 13.44 48.55
C VAL A 52 5.95 13.64 49.51
N CYS A 53 4.74 13.42 49.02
CA CYS A 53 3.55 13.36 49.87
C CYS A 53 3.22 11.89 50.14
N ILE A 54 3.39 11.44 51.39
CA ILE A 54 2.95 10.10 51.81
C ILE A 54 1.57 10.27 52.43
N HIS A 55 0.55 9.84 51.70
CA HIS A 55 -0.85 10.14 52.00
C HIS A 55 -1.04 11.66 52.15
N ASP A 56 -1.21 12.15 53.38
CA ASP A 56 -1.41 13.57 53.68
C ASP A 56 -0.16 14.23 54.30
N THR A 57 0.92 13.48 54.55
CA THR A 57 2.14 14.02 55.18
C THR A 57 3.19 14.32 54.13
N LEU A 58 3.51 15.61 54.01
CA LEU A 58 4.65 16.09 53.24
C LEU A 58 5.95 15.77 54.01
N THR A 59 6.81 14.93 53.40
CA THR A 59 8.00 14.37 54.05
C THR A 59 9.21 14.40 53.10
N HIS A 60 10.41 14.48 53.66
CA HIS A 60 11.65 14.18 52.93
C HIS A 60 11.82 12.66 52.83
N VAL A 61 12.42 12.19 51.74
CA VAL A 61 12.79 10.78 51.56
C VAL A 61 14.30 10.69 51.38
N ALA A 62 14.95 9.97 52.28
CA ALA A 62 16.38 9.68 52.21
C ALA A 62 16.57 8.19 51.90
N ARG A 63 17.24 7.86 50.80
CA ARG A 63 17.47 6.47 50.36
C ARG A 63 18.93 6.09 50.58
N PHE A 64 19.18 4.91 51.13
CA PHE A 64 20.54 4.39 51.25
C PHE A 64 21.11 3.99 49.88
N GLU A 65 22.23 4.61 49.51
CA GLU A 65 22.95 4.37 48.25
C GLU A 65 24.38 3.87 48.52
N GLY A 66 24.52 2.87 49.39
CA GLY A 66 25.80 2.21 49.65
C GLY A 66 26.69 2.82 50.75
N SER A 67 26.32 3.96 51.33
CA SER A 67 27.04 4.55 52.47
C SER A 67 26.11 5.13 53.53
N PHE A 68 26.16 4.58 54.75
CA PHE A 68 25.38 5.08 55.88
C PHE A 68 25.85 6.46 56.36
N PHE A 69 27.14 6.78 56.19
CA PHE A 69 27.67 8.09 56.55
C PHE A 69 27.20 9.17 55.57
N ALA A 70 27.15 8.85 54.26
CA ALA A 70 26.60 9.77 53.27
C ALA A 70 25.10 10.00 53.53
N LEU A 71 24.35 8.93 53.79
CA LEU A 71 22.93 9.01 54.15
C LEU A 71 22.71 9.88 55.39
N LYS A 72 23.49 9.67 56.46
CA LYS A 72 23.40 10.50 57.68
C LYS A 72 23.71 11.96 57.38
N ALA A 73 24.78 12.24 56.63
CA ALA A 73 25.20 13.60 56.29
C ALA A 73 24.13 14.37 55.49
N ALA A 74 23.46 13.70 54.54
CA ALA A 74 22.38 14.31 53.75
C ALA A 74 21.17 14.73 54.61
N MET A 75 20.91 13.98 55.68
CA MET A 75 19.78 14.23 56.59
C MET A 75 20.12 15.20 57.73
N GLU A 76 21.40 15.42 58.03
CA GLU A 76 21.87 16.26 59.14
C GLU A 76 21.23 17.67 59.16
N PRO A 77 21.07 18.38 58.04
CA PRO A 77 20.42 19.70 58.03
C PRO A 77 18.96 19.67 58.51
N ILE A 78 18.25 18.56 58.30
CA ILE A 78 16.87 18.36 58.76
C ILE A 78 16.86 18.03 60.25
N LEU A 79 17.78 17.15 60.67
CA LEU A 79 17.86 16.61 62.03
C LEU A 79 18.38 17.63 63.05
N ALA A 80 19.22 18.58 62.62
CA ALA A 80 19.76 19.62 63.48
C ALA A 80 18.70 20.64 63.98
N ALA A 81 17.52 20.67 63.35
CA ALA A 81 16.45 21.56 63.77
C ALA A 81 15.85 21.11 65.13
N PRO A 82 15.47 22.05 66.03
CA PRO A 82 14.86 21.71 67.32
C PRO A 82 13.59 20.85 67.20
N ARG A 83 12.91 20.95 66.05
CA ARG A 83 11.80 20.08 65.66
C ARG A 83 11.98 19.70 64.18
N PRO A 84 12.60 18.56 63.87
CA PRO A 84 12.92 18.18 62.48
C PRO A 84 11.66 18.04 61.64
N GLU A 85 11.70 18.42 60.36
CA GLU A 85 10.62 18.09 59.41
C GLU A 85 10.48 16.57 59.26
N PRO A 86 9.29 16.05 58.88
CA PRO A 86 9.11 14.61 58.68
C PRO A 86 10.11 14.05 57.65
N VAL A 87 10.75 12.93 57.97
CA VAL A 87 11.69 12.23 57.10
C VAL A 87 11.46 10.73 57.12
N LEU A 88 11.32 10.14 55.94
CA LEU A 88 11.32 8.71 55.69
C LEU A 88 12.70 8.28 55.20
N ILE A 89 13.32 7.33 55.88
CA ILE A 89 14.66 6.85 55.60
C ILE A 89 14.53 5.41 55.10
N TYR A 90 14.78 5.17 53.82
CA TYR A 90 14.67 3.84 53.22
C TYR A 90 16.03 3.15 53.11
N VAL A 91 16.12 1.96 53.69
CA VAL A 91 17.35 1.18 53.79
C VAL A 91 17.10 -0.22 53.19
N PRO A 92 17.30 -0.38 51.87
CA PRO A 92 17.17 -1.68 51.20
C PRO A 92 18.33 -2.61 51.57
N GLY A 93 18.06 -3.90 51.66
CA GLY A 93 19.03 -4.96 51.91
C GLY A 93 19.37 -5.20 53.38
N TYR A 94 18.87 -4.37 54.30
CA TYR A 94 19.16 -4.49 55.74
C TYR A 94 17.91 -4.81 56.56
N ALA A 95 18.10 -5.55 57.65
CA ALA A 95 17.10 -5.74 58.70
C ALA A 95 17.65 -5.24 60.04
N LYS A 96 16.77 -4.77 60.93
CA LYS A 96 17.18 -4.32 62.24
C LYS A 96 17.38 -5.51 63.17
N GLU A 97 18.49 -5.49 63.92
CA GLU A 97 18.79 -6.47 64.95
C GLU A 97 18.83 -5.79 66.33
N ARG A 98 18.92 -6.60 67.40
CA ARG A 98 18.98 -6.07 68.77
C ARG A 98 20.27 -5.28 69.03
N LEU A 99 20.21 -4.35 69.98
CA LEU A 99 21.37 -3.62 70.53
C LEU A 99 22.18 -2.82 69.50
N GLY A 100 21.51 -2.16 68.55
CA GLY A 100 22.14 -1.21 67.62
C GLY A 100 22.95 -1.87 66.51
N LYS A 101 22.56 -3.08 66.11
CA LYS A 101 23.13 -3.81 64.98
C LYS A 101 22.12 -3.90 63.84
N LEU A 102 22.63 -4.01 62.62
CA LEU A 102 21.86 -4.35 61.42
C LEU A 102 22.37 -5.66 60.85
N ARG A 103 21.47 -6.51 60.40
CA ARG A 103 21.82 -7.64 59.56
C ARG A 103 22.02 -7.15 58.13
N ALA A 104 23.24 -7.28 57.64
CA ALA A 104 23.61 -6.92 56.27
C ALA A 104 23.17 -8.01 55.26
N PRO A 105 23.00 -7.66 53.98
CA PRO A 105 22.71 -8.65 52.94
C PRO A 105 23.92 -9.58 52.75
N ALA A 106 23.66 -10.82 52.34
CA ALA A 106 24.73 -11.79 52.09
C ALA A 106 25.57 -11.36 50.87
N THR A 107 26.89 -11.31 51.02
CA THR A 107 27.82 -11.08 49.89
C THR A 107 28.50 -12.39 49.48
N PRO A 108 28.99 -12.53 48.23
CA PRO A 108 29.66 -13.75 47.75
C PRO A 108 30.85 -14.20 48.63
N ASN A 109 31.45 -13.28 49.39
CA ASN A 109 32.62 -13.54 50.23
C ASN A 109 32.31 -13.65 51.74
N THR A 110 31.04 -13.65 52.15
CA THR A 110 30.63 -13.81 53.56
C THR A 110 29.43 -14.74 53.68
N ALA A 111 29.65 -15.94 54.24
CA ALA A 111 28.56 -16.85 54.61
C ALA A 111 27.74 -16.22 55.76
N GLN A 112 26.46 -15.98 55.48
CA GLN A 112 25.44 -15.37 56.36
C GLN A 112 25.74 -13.93 56.82
N GLY A 113 24.72 -13.08 56.68
CA GLY A 113 24.74 -11.65 56.99
C GLY A 113 25.41 -11.35 58.32
N LYS A 114 26.63 -10.82 58.26
CA LYS A 114 27.37 -10.40 59.45
C LYS A 114 26.68 -9.17 60.01
N ASP A 115 26.36 -9.20 61.31
CA ASP A 115 25.88 -8.04 62.03
C ASP A 115 26.87 -6.89 61.89
N VAL A 116 26.40 -5.75 61.37
CA VAL A 116 27.14 -4.49 61.31
C VAL A 116 26.57 -3.52 62.32
N TRP A 117 27.39 -2.58 62.77
CA TRP A 117 26.91 -1.52 63.66
C TRP A 117 25.97 -0.58 62.92
N ASN A 118 24.81 -0.30 63.51
CA ASN A 118 23.82 0.61 62.96
C ASN A 118 24.28 2.06 63.16
N VAL A 119 24.86 2.65 62.12
CA VAL A 119 25.26 4.07 62.10
C VAL A 119 24.06 5.00 62.32
N LEU A 120 22.84 4.54 62.01
CA LEU A 120 21.59 5.26 62.20
C LEU A 120 20.90 4.94 63.54
N PHE A 121 21.59 4.27 64.48
CA PHE A 121 20.97 3.82 65.74
C PHE A 121 20.31 4.95 66.54
N GLU A 122 20.89 6.14 66.52
CA GLU A 122 20.31 7.35 67.11
C GLU A 122 18.92 7.66 66.54
N LEU A 123 18.75 7.51 65.22
CA LEU A 123 17.49 7.77 64.53
C LEU A 123 16.46 6.68 64.78
N ASP A 124 16.91 5.44 64.95
CA ASP A 124 16.06 4.34 65.42
C ASP A 124 15.52 4.59 66.85
N CYS A 125 16.33 5.22 67.70
CA CYS A 125 15.93 5.57 69.06
C CYS A 125 15.01 6.80 69.09
N ALA A 126 15.32 7.84 68.30
CA ALA A 126 14.54 9.07 68.23
C ALA A 126 13.20 8.89 67.48
N GLY A 127 13.21 8.11 66.41
CA GLY A 127 12.08 7.89 65.50
C GLY A 127 11.30 6.60 65.75
N LYS A 128 10.89 5.96 64.64
CA LYS A 128 10.29 4.62 64.57
C LYS A 128 10.91 3.82 63.43
N SER A 129 11.24 2.56 63.70
CA SER A 129 11.62 1.62 62.63
C SER A 129 10.36 0.95 62.06
N TYR A 130 10.34 0.75 60.74
CA TYR A 130 9.28 0.11 59.99
C TYR A 130 9.88 -1.03 59.16
N GLU A 131 9.43 -2.26 59.45
CA GLU A 131 9.94 -3.50 58.86
C GLU A 131 8.76 -4.40 58.43
N PRO A 132 8.03 -4.01 57.37
CA PRO A 132 6.92 -4.80 56.87
C PRO A 132 7.41 -6.09 56.18
N SER A 133 6.56 -7.11 56.19
CA SER A 133 6.70 -8.27 55.31
C SER A 133 5.74 -8.13 54.13
N LEU A 134 6.23 -8.24 52.89
CA LEU A 134 5.37 -8.17 51.71
C LEU A 134 4.26 -9.22 51.77
N ARG A 135 4.59 -10.47 52.08
CA ARG A 135 3.60 -11.56 52.27
C ARG A 135 2.61 -11.25 53.39
N GLY A 136 3.08 -10.69 54.50
CA GLY A 136 2.20 -10.30 55.61
C GLY A 136 1.19 -9.21 55.23
N LEU A 137 1.64 -8.18 54.52
CA LEU A 137 0.78 -7.11 54.02
C LEU A 137 -0.16 -7.60 52.92
N ALA A 138 0.35 -8.37 51.96
CA ALA A 138 -0.42 -8.97 50.89
C ALA A 138 -1.57 -9.83 51.44
N ARG A 139 -1.29 -10.70 52.43
CA ARG A 139 -2.32 -11.54 53.08
C ARG A 139 -3.47 -10.72 53.64
N ASN A 140 -3.18 -9.59 54.30
CA ASN A 140 -4.22 -8.75 54.91
C ASN A 140 -5.12 -8.08 53.87
N GLU A 141 -4.56 -7.64 52.74
CA GLU A 141 -5.33 -7.03 51.67
C GLU A 141 -6.09 -8.09 50.83
N LEU A 142 -5.47 -9.23 50.55
CA LEU A 142 -6.09 -10.33 49.79
C LEU A 142 -7.23 -11.02 50.54
N ARG A 143 -7.19 -11.08 51.88
CA ARG A 143 -8.28 -11.63 52.72
C ARG A 143 -9.64 -10.96 52.53
N ARG A 144 -9.68 -9.76 51.93
CA ARG A 144 -10.94 -9.10 51.60
C ARG A 144 -11.68 -9.81 50.46
N ARG A 145 -10.99 -10.62 49.66
CA ARG A 145 -11.50 -11.18 48.41
C ARG A 145 -11.25 -12.69 48.23
N TYR A 146 -10.22 -13.24 48.85
CA TYR A 146 -9.78 -14.63 48.67
C TYR A 146 -9.86 -15.44 49.97
N THR A 147 -9.98 -16.77 49.85
CA THR A 147 -9.96 -17.66 51.03
C THR A 147 -8.53 -17.83 51.56
N ASP A 148 -8.37 -18.22 52.83
CA ASP A 148 -7.02 -18.43 53.39
C ASP A 148 -6.22 -19.51 52.62
N GLY A 149 -6.89 -20.50 52.00
CA GLY A 149 -6.25 -21.52 51.18
C GLY A 149 -5.72 -20.97 49.86
N ASP A 150 -6.52 -20.19 49.13
CA ASP A 150 -6.09 -19.54 47.88
C ASP A 150 -4.95 -18.57 48.15
N ILE A 151 -5.02 -17.83 49.25
CA ILE A 151 -3.97 -16.89 49.65
C ILE A 151 -2.66 -17.61 49.98
N ASP A 152 -2.72 -18.77 50.63
CA ASP A 152 -1.53 -19.59 50.90
C ASP A 152 -0.87 -20.03 49.59
N GLU A 153 -1.66 -20.42 48.58
CA GLU A 153 -1.16 -20.79 47.25
C GLU A 153 -0.57 -19.59 46.49
N MET A 154 -1.29 -18.47 46.43
CA MET A 154 -0.84 -17.24 45.76
C MET A 154 0.46 -16.67 46.36
N LEU A 155 0.66 -16.82 47.69
CA LEU A 155 1.84 -16.32 48.39
C LEU A 155 2.96 -17.35 48.56
N ALA A 156 2.74 -18.60 48.13
CA ALA A 156 3.72 -19.68 48.20
C ALA A 156 4.91 -19.48 47.25
N LEU A 157 4.73 -18.69 46.18
CA LEU A 157 5.78 -18.33 45.24
C LEU A 157 7.00 -17.74 45.97
N GLU A 158 8.15 -18.40 45.85
CA GLU A 158 9.39 -17.90 46.44
C GLU A 158 9.83 -16.58 45.80
N SER A 159 9.62 -16.45 44.48
CA SER A 159 9.96 -15.29 43.64
C SER A 159 8.86 -14.22 43.61
N LEU A 160 7.90 -14.23 44.54
CA LEU A 160 6.82 -13.24 44.62
C LEU A 160 7.36 -11.80 44.73
N THR A 161 6.87 -10.90 43.88
CA THR A 161 7.23 -9.48 43.84
C THR A 161 6.06 -8.59 44.24
N TYR A 162 6.35 -7.31 44.50
CA TYR A 162 5.33 -6.30 44.75
C TYR A 162 4.29 -6.25 43.63
N HIS A 163 4.73 -6.18 42.37
CA HIS A 163 3.84 -6.07 41.21
C HIS A 163 2.93 -7.29 41.03
N ASP A 164 3.39 -8.49 41.41
CA ASP A 164 2.53 -9.69 41.39
C ASP A 164 1.35 -9.53 42.36
N VAL A 165 1.63 -9.05 43.58
CA VAL A 165 0.58 -8.75 44.57
C VAL A 165 -0.35 -7.66 44.08
N VAL A 166 0.18 -6.63 43.39
CA VAL A 166 -0.66 -5.60 42.77
C VAL A 166 -1.57 -6.19 41.71
N ARG A 167 -1.06 -7.07 40.84
CA ARG A 167 -1.87 -7.77 39.82
C ARG A 167 -2.98 -8.59 40.48
N PHE A 168 -2.66 -9.35 41.53
CA PHE A 168 -3.67 -10.08 42.30
C PHE A 168 -4.77 -9.19 42.90
N LEU A 169 -4.41 -7.97 43.33
CA LEU A 169 -5.38 -7.03 43.92
C LEU A 169 -6.23 -6.29 42.88
N LEU A 170 -5.71 -6.13 41.65
CA LEU A 170 -6.38 -5.43 40.56
C LEU A 170 -7.22 -6.34 39.67
N ASP A 171 -7.07 -7.67 39.76
CA ASP A 171 -7.88 -8.60 38.97
C ASP A 171 -9.35 -8.53 39.41
N GLU A 172 -10.18 -7.88 38.59
CA GLU A 172 -11.60 -7.68 38.87
C GLU A 172 -12.49 -8.88 38.45
N GLY A 173 -11.95 -9.88 37.74
CA GLY A 173 -12.76 -10.75 36.87
C GLY A 173 -12.87 -12.26 37.16
N GLY A 174 -12.07 -12.89 38.03
CA GLY A 174 -12.01 -14.37 38.12
C GLY A 174 -12.51 -14.95 39.44
N GLY A 175 -13.32 -16.02 39.39
CA GLY A 175 -13.56 -16.89 40.56
C GLY A 175 -12.28 -17.58 41.04
N ALA A 176 -12.32 -18.22 42.22
CA ALA A 176 -11.15 -18.77 42.92
C ALA A 176 -10.21 -19.67 42.07
N ASP A 177 -10.73 -20.36 41.04
CA ASP A 177 -9.95 -21.23 40.13
C ASP A 177 -9.17 -20.46 39.03
N GLU A 178 -9.52 -19.21 38.72
CA GLU A 178 -8.87 -18.43 37.65
C GLU A 178 -7.77 -17.49 38.15
N SER A 179 -7.82 -17.09 39.43
CA SER A 179 -6.89 -16.13 40.06
C SER A 179 -5.54 -16.72 40.48
N THR A 180 -5.37 -18.04 40.40
CA THR A 180 -4.15 -18.76 40.79
C THR A 180 -3.26 -19.15 39.60
N SER A 181 -3.69 -18.88 38.36
CA SER A 181 -2.90 -19.21 37.17
C SER A 181 -1.58 -18.43 37.13
N LEU A 182 -0.46 -19.15 37.22
CA LEU A 182 0.88 -18.57 37.14
C LEU A 182 1.17 -18.06 35.72
N VAL A 183 0.55 -18.70 34.71
CA VAL A 183 0.63 -18.27 33.32
C VAL A 183 -0.03 -16.90 33.13
N ARG A 184 -1.24 -16.69 33.69
CA ARG A 184 -1.90 -15.37 33.66
C ARG A 184 -1.13 -14.32 34.46
N LEU A 185 -0.45 -14.73 35.54
CA LEU A 185 0.39 -13.81 36.31
C LEU A 185 1.50 -13.20 35.45
N VAL A 186 2.10 -13.97 34.55
CA VAL A 186 3.17 -13.49 33.64
C VAL A 186 2.59 -12.84 32.39
N LEU A 187 1.71 -13.55 31.68
CA LEU A 187 1.22 -13.16 30.35
C LEU A 187 0.02 -12.20 30.40
N GLY A 188 -0.55 -11.93 31.58
CA GLY A 188 -1.72 -11.07 31.79
C GLY A 188 -3.06 -11.81 31.70
N GLY A 189 -4.17 -11.06 31.73
CA GLY A 189 -5.52 -11.61 31.56
C GLY A 189 -5.88 -11.85 30.08
N GLY A 190 -6.94 -12.60 29.82
CA GLY A 190 -7.42 -12.90 28.45
C GLY A 190 -7.90 -14.33 28.29
N SER A 191 -8.40 -14.67 27.09
CA SER A 191 -8.74 -16.07 26.77
C SER A 191 -7.48 -16.93 26.70
N SER A 192 -7.61 -18.26 26.82
CA SER A 192 -6.47 -19.18 26.71
C SER A 192 -5.71 -19.02 25.38
N GLU A 193 -6.42 -18.81 24.28
CA GLU A 193 -5.83 -18.54 22.96
C GLU A 193 -5.03 -17.24 22.93
N GLU A 194 -5.51 -16.18 23.60
CA GLU A 194 -4.79 -14.91 23.69
C GLU A 194 -3.49 -15.06 24.49
N LEU A 195 -3.51 -15.84 25.57
CA LEU A 195 -2.30 -16.13 26.35
C LEU A 195 -1.31 -16.93 25.51
N ILE A 196 -1.77 -17.94 24.77
CA ILE A 196 -0.94 -18.73 23.87
C ILE A 196 -0.34 -17.81 22.79
N CYS A 197 -1.13 -16.96 22.12
CA CYS A 197 -0.63 -16.03 21.09
C CYS A 197 0.44 -15.08 21.62
N ARG A 198 0.27 -14.51 22.82
CA ARG A 198 1.27 -13.63 23.44
C ARG A 198 2.57 -14.38 23.70
N TRP A 199 2.49 -15.58 24.28
CA TRP A 199 3.67 -16.40 24.50
C TRP A 199 4.38 -16.78 23.19
N LEU A 200 3.62 -17.13 22.15
CA LEU A 200 4.19 -17.50 20.86
C LEU A 200 4.96 -16.36 20.18
N THR A 201 4.66 -15.10 20.52
CA THR A 201 5.22 -13.90 19.88
C THR A 201 6.23 -13.13 20.72
N ASP A 202 6.31 -13.38 22.03
CA ASP A 202 7.21 -12.66 22.94
C ASP A 202 8.21 -13.61 23.63
N GLU A 203 9.48 -13.56 23.23
CA GLU A 203 10.56 -14.35 23.81
C GLU A 203 10.95 -13.90 25.21
N ALA A 204 10.70 -12.64 25.55
CA ALA A 204 11.09 -12.08 26.84
C ALA A 204 10.28 -12.66 28.01
N CYS A 205 9.09 -13.19 27.74
CA CYS A 205 8.24 -13.81 28.76
C CYS A 205 8.80 -15.14 29.29
N ASP A 206 9.70 -15.82 28.57
CA ASP A 206 10.19 -17.15 28.98
C ASP A 206 10.95 -17.10 30.30
N SER A 207 11.81 -16.09 30.53
CA SER A 207 12.57 -15.97 31.79
C SER A 207 11.65 -15.76 32.99
N ASP A 208 10.56 -15.01 32.80
CA ASP A 208 9.57 -14.75 33.85
C ASP A 208 8.72 -15.99 34.11
N LEU A 209 8.29 -16.72 33.06
CA LEU A 209 7.58 -17.99 33.17
C LEU A 209 8.43 -19.05 33.91
N GLU A 210 9.73 -19.11 33.65
CA GLU A 210 10.65 -20.00 34.36
C GLU A 210 10.84 -19.59 35.82
N THR A 211 11.07 -18.29 36.08
CA THR A 211 11.25 -17.76 37.44
C THR A 211 10.02 -17.94 38.32
N LYS A 212 8.82 -17.88 37.73
CA LYS A 212 7.54 -18.13 38.40
C LYS A 212 7.12 -19.60 38.40
N GLN A 213 7.92 -20.51 37.83
CA GLN A 213 7.58 -21.93 37.68
C GLN A 213 6.26 -22.18 36.93
N ALA A 214 5.87 -21.28 36.04
CA ALA A 214 4.65 -21.34 35.25
C ALA A 214 4.76 -22.24 34.00
N ALA A 215 5.99 -22.66 33.63
CA ALA A 215 6.24 -23.45 32.42
C ALA A 215 5.39 -24.75 32.34
N PRO A 216 5.27 -25.59 33.38
CA PRO A 216 4.46 -26.81 33.31
C PRO A 216 2.95 -26.53 33.12
N GLU A 217 2.44 -25.44 33.69
CA GLU A 217 1.06 -25.00 33.51
C GLU A 217 0.82 -24.54 32.07
N LEU A 218 1.75 -23.79 31.48
CA LEU A 218 1.69 -23.36 30.09
C LEU A 218 1.69 -24.54 29.11
N LEU A 219 2.55 -25.53 29.33
CA LEU A 219 2.58 -26.73 28.46
C LEU A 219 1.28 -27.54 28.56
N LYS A 220 0.69 -27.64 29.76
CA LYS A 220 -0.63 -28.25 29.95
C LYS A 220 -1.73 -27.45 29.25
N LEU A 221 -1.64 -26.12 29.26
CA LEU A 221 -2.58 -25.25 28.56
C LEU A 221 -2.52 -25.49 27.04
N VAL A 222 -1.31 -25.54 26.47
CA VAL A 222 -1.09 -25.86 25.05
C VAL A 222 -1.67 -27.24 24.71
N GLN A 223 -1.40 -28.25 25.52
CA GLN A 223 -1.94 -29.59 25.32
C GLN A 223 -3.48 -29.61 25.41
N ALA A 224 -4.06 -28.94 26.41
CA ALA A 224 -5.50 -28.94 26.64
C ALA A 224 -6.28 -28.15 25.57
N ARG A 225 -5.69 -27.07 25.02
CA ARG A 225 -6.35 -26.24 24.01
C ARG A 225 -6.08 -26.71 22.58
N LEU A 226 -4.84 -27.05 22.27
CA LEU A 226 -4.39 -27.35 20.91
C LEU A 226 -4.21 -28.85 20.64
N GLY A 227 -4.23 -29.71 21.66
CA GLY A 227 -3.99 -31.15 21.51
C GLY A 227 -2.51 -31.51 21.32
N LEU A 228 -1.59 -30.56 21.47
CA LEU A 228 -0.15 -30.76 21.30
C LEU A 228 0.52 -31.14 22.63
N ALA A 229 0.98 -32.38 22.74
CA ALA A 229 1.74 -32.84 23.91
C ALA A 229 3.20 -32.37 23.84
N LEU A 230 3.62 -31.60 24.85
CA LEU A 230 4.99 -31.11 25.02
C LEU A 230 5.51 -31.55 26.39
N SER A 231 6.57 -32.37 26.41
CA SER A 231 7.17 -32.90 27.64
C SER A 231 8.69 -32.76 27.61
N ASP A 232 9.28 -32.33 28.72
CA ASP A 232 10.74 -32.26 28.93
C ASP A 232 11.50 -31.43 27.88
N VAL A 233 10.92 -30.31 27.45
CA VAL A 233 11.53 -29.37 26.49
C VAL A 233 11.67 -27.97 27.11
N SER A 234 12.69 -27.22 26.68
CA SER A 234 12.81 -25.79 27.03
C SER A 234 11.65 -24.99 26.43
N LEU A 235 11.29 -23.86 27.04
CA LEU A 235 10.20 -23.00 26.54
C LEU A 235 10.44 -22.53 25.11
N ALA A 236 11.68 -22.16 24.76
CA ALA A 236 12.04 -21.82 23.39
C ALA A 236 11.73 -22.95 22.39
N LYS A 237 12.06 -24.21 22.74
CA LYS A 237 11.77 -25.37 21.89
C LYS A 237 10.27 -25.69 21.85
N ALA A 238 9.58 -25.60 22.99
CA ALA A 238 8.14 -25.78 23.09
C ALA A 238 7.37 -24.77 22.22
N ARG A 239 7.79 -23.51 22.26
CA ARG A 239 7.24 -22.42 21.45
C ARG A 239 7.41 -22.70 19.97
N HIS A 240 8.64 -23.03 19.54
CA HIS A 240 8.92 -23.36 18.15
C HIS A 240 8.10 -24.55 17.65
N GLN A 241 7.98 -25.61 18.46
CA GLN A 241 7.13 -26.76 18.14
C GLN A 241 5.63 -26.38 18.04
N THR A 242 5.17 -25.48 18.91
CA THR A 242 3.78 -24.99 18.88
C THR A 242 3.52 -24.13 17.66
N LEU A 243 4.44 -23.21 17.30
CA LEU A 243 4.36 -22.40 16.08
C LEU A 243 4.29 -23.28 14.83
N ARG A 244 5.19 -24.27 14.72
CA ARG A 244 5.15 -25.28 13.65
C ARG A 244 3.83 -26.02 13.61
N TYR A 245 3.31 -26.42 14.77
CA TYR A 245 2.05 -27.14 14.87
C TYR A 245 0.87 -26.31 14.39
N VAL A 246 0.73 -25.05 14.83
CA VAL A 246 -0.43 -24.24 14.47
C VAL A 246 -0.44 -23.84 13.00
N LEU A 247 0.72 -23.43 12.44
CA LEU A 247 0.80 -23.01 11.04
C LEU A 247 0.64 -24.18 10.07
N VAL A 248 1.34 -25.30 10.29
CA VAL A 248 1.24 -26.45 9.38
C VAL A 248 -0.15 -27.07 9.40
N ASN A 249 -0.84 -27.06 10.55
CA ASN A 249 -2.20 -27.58 10.63
C ASN A 249 -3.25 -26.63 10.05
N GLU A 250 -3.02 -25.31 10.08
CA GLU A 250 -3.86 -24.38 9.32
C GLU A 250 -3.77 -24.69 7.82
N LEU A 251 -2.55 -24.68 7.26
CA LEU A 251 -2.30 -25.06 5.85
C LEU A 251 -2.95 -26.40 5.52
N ARG A 252 -2.63 -27.46 6.28
CA ARG A 252 -3.16 -28.82 6.07
C ARG A 252 -4.68 -28.84 6.01
N SER A 253 -5.34 -28.05 6.86
CA SER A 253 -6.79 -28.03 6.96
C SER A 253 -7.48 -27.25 5.85
N ASP A 254 -6.76 -26.37 5.17
CA ASP A 254 -7.28 -25.54 4.08
C ASP A 254 -7.05 -26.16 2.70
N LEU A 255 -6.20 -27.20 2.60
CA LEU A 255 -5.98 -27.90 1.33
C LEU A 255 -7.24 -28.58 0.79
N GLY A 256 -7.53 -28.35 -0.49
CA GLY A 256 -8.55 -29.01 -1.29
C GLY A 256 -8.16 -30.44 -1.67
N GLY A 257 -7.93 -31.32 -0.70
CA GLY A 257 -7.54 -32.70 -0.96
C GLY A 257 -6.85 -33.40 0.20
N GLN A 258 -6.20 -34.53 -0.09
CA GLN A 258 -5.34 -35.20 0.89
C GLN A 258 -4.01 -34.44 1.01
N ALA A 259 -3.65 -34.05 2.23
CA ALA A 259 -2.39 -33.38 2.49
C ALA A 259 -1.18 -34.31 2.17
N PRO A 260 -0.06 -33.77 1.68
CA PRO A 260 1.13 -34.57 1.41
C PRO A 260 1.67 -35.24 2.67
N GLY A 261 2.09 -36.49 2.57
CA GLY A 261 2.65 -37.24 3.72
C GLY A 261 3.93 -36.63 4.29
N GLN A 262 4.63 -35.76 3.56
CA GLN A 262 5.75 -34.98 4.09
C GLN A 262 5.34 -34.07 5.26
N LEU A 263 4.06 -33.65 5.32
CA LEU A 263 3.56 -32.86 6.44
C LEU A 263 3.36 -33.71 7.70
N ASP A 264 3.31 -35.04 7.61
CA ASP A 264 3.05 -35.94 8.75
C ASP A 264 4.15 -35.87 9.84
N VAL A 265 5.29 -35.23 9.54
CA VAL A 265 6.29 -34.85 10.54
C VAL A 265 5.70 -33.95 11.65
N VAL A 266 4.62 -33.22 11.35
CA VAL A 266 3.84 -32.45 12.33
C VAL A 266 2.54 -33.22 12.64
N PRO A 267 2.26 -33.56 13.90
CA PRO A 267 1.03 -34.27 14.25
C PRO A 267 -0.22 -33.45 13.90
N ALA A 268 -1.32 -34.14 13.62
CA ALA A 268 -2.62 -33.50 13.37
C ALA A 268 -3.40 -33.29 14.69
N PRO A 269 -4.25 -32.25 14.78
CA PRO A 269 -5.23 -32.10 15.85
C PRO A 269 -6.12 -33.34 15.99
N PRO A 270 -6.20 -33.93 17.19
CA PRO A 270 -7.04 -35.10 17.44
C PRO A 270 -8.53 -34.87 17.16
N THR A 271 -9.01 -33.64 17.42
CA THR A 271 -10.42 -33.27 17.30
C THR A 271 -10.64 -32.05 16.40
N LYS A 272 -11.87 -31.91 15.90
CA LYS A 272 -12.29 -30.72 15.13
C LYS A 272 -12.27 -29.43 15.96
N GLU A 273 -12.54 -29.53 17.27
CA GLU A 273 -12.52 -28.37 18.17
C GLU A 273 -11.09 -27.85 18.39
N GLU A 274 -10.12 -28.75 18.56
CA GLU A 274 -8.70 -28.38 18.64
C GLU A 274 -8.21 -27.78 17.32
N LEU A 275 -8.64 -28.31 16.17
CA LEU A 275 -8.32 -27.72 14.88
C LEU A 275 -8.91 -26.30 14.73
N GLN A 276 -10.13 -26.07 15.21
CA GLN A 276 -10.71 -24.72 15.21
C GLN A 276 -9.88 -23.78 16.09
N ARG A 277 -9.47 -24.21 17.29
CA ARG A 277 -8.59 -23.41 18.17
C ARG A 277 -7.23 -23.13 17.55
N VAL A 278 -6.67 -24.07 16.78
CA VAL A 278 -5.45 -23.85 15.98
C VAL A 278 -5.66 -22.72 14.98
N ARG A 279 -6.76 -22.74 14.21
CA ARG A 279 -7.10 -21.67 13.26
C ARG A 279 -7.31 -20.33 13.96
N ASP A 280 -8.01 -20.32 15.09
CA ASP A 280 -8.27 -19.10 15.86
C ASP A 280 -6.95 -18.46 16.36
N VAL A 281 -5.99 -19.29 16.79
CA VAL A 281 -4.64 -18.83 17.18
C VAL A 281 -3.90 -18.26 15.98
N THR A 282 -3.87 -18.95 14.85
CA THR A 282 -3.17 -18.47 13.64
C THR A 282 -3.79 -17.19 13.07
N GLU A 283 -5.12 -17.08 13.04
CA GLU A 283 -5.82 -15.86 12.66
C GLU A 283 -5.47 -14.69 13.59
N ARG A 284 -5.42 -14.92 14.91
CA ARG A 284 -4.99 -13.92 15.88
C ARG A 284 -3.54 -13.50 15.69
N LEU A 285 -2.63 -14.43 15.42
CA LEU A 285 -1.23 -14.10 15.11
C LEU A 285 -1.16 -13.15 13.90
N ARG A 286 -1.88 -13.46 12.81
CA ARG A 286 -1.95 -12.57 11.63
C ARG A 286 -2.54 -11.20 11.93
N ARG A 287 -3.60 -11.14 12.75
CA ARG A 287 -4.35 -9.90 13.01
C ARG A 287 -3.67 -9.00 14.05
N GLU A 288 -3.19 -9.58 15.14
CA GLU A 288 -2.69 -8.85 16.32
C GLU A 288 -1.17 -8.69 16.31
N HIS A 289 -0.44 -9.61 15.67
CA HIS A 289 1.03 -9.64 15.63
C HIS A 289 1.58 -9.87 14.21
N PRO A 290 1.17 -9.05 13.22
CA PRO A 290 1.43 -9.35 11.81
C PRO A 290 2.91 -9.40 11.41
N ASP A 291 3.75 -8.55 12.00
CA ASP A 291 5.17 -8.49 11.65
C ASP A 291 5.89 -9.74 12.20
N ALA A 292 5.62 -10.09 13.45
CA ALA A 292 6.12 -11.33 14.05
C ALA A 292 5.58 -12.57 13.31
N TYR A 293 4.30 -12.58 12.93
CA TYR A 293 3.72 -13.67 12.13
C TYR A 293 4.49 -13.89 10.83
N SER A 294 4.82 -12.81 10.12
CA SER A 294 5.52 -12.89 8.82
C SER A 294 6.90 -13.55 8.99
N ASP A 295 7.68 -13.10 9.97
CA ASP A 295 9.01 -13.65 10.27
C ASP A 295 8.94 -15.13 10.70
N ILE A 296 7.95 -15.47 11.53
CA ILE A 296 7.71 -16.83 12.01
C ILE A 296 7.32 -17.76 10.86
N ALA A 297 6.35 -17.35 10.03
CA ALA A 297 5.87 -18.15 8.91
C ALA A 297 6.98 -18.37 7.87
N ASP A 298 7.75 -17.32 7.52
CA ASP A 298 8.92 -17.44 6.63
C ASP A 298 10.03 -18.33 7.23
N GLY A 299 10.20 -18.29 8.55
CA GLY A 299 11.13 -19.16 9.27
C GLY A 299 10.75 -20.64 9.16
N ILE A 300 9.49 -20.96 9.43
CA ILE A 300 8.96 -22.33 9.37
C ILE A 300 8.89 -22.83 7.92
N GLU A 301 8.53 -21.97 6.97
CA GLU A 301 8.53 -22.30 5.55
C GLU A 301 9.92 -22.78 5.08
N ARG A 302 10.98 -22.04 5.45
CA ARG A 302 12.37 -22.40 5.12
C ARG A 302 12.84 -23.65 5.85
N GLU A 303 12.49 -23.81 7.12
CA GLU A 303 12.87 -25.00 7.90
C GLU A 303 12.29 -26.28 7.28
N LEU A 304 11.01 -26.25 6.90
CA LEU A 304 10.30 -27.41 6.36
C LEU A 304 10.48 -27.56 4.85
N ASN A 305 11.09 -26.57 4.19
CA ASN A 305 11.22 -26.49 2.74
C ASN A 305 9.87 -26.71 2.03
N LEU A 306 8.82 -26.03 2.51
CA LEU A 306 7.45 -26.20 2.01
C LEU A 306 7.30 -26.00 0.50
N PRO A 307 8.03 -25.07 -0.18
CA PRO A 307 7.99 -24.97 -1.63
C PRO A 307 8.36 -26.28 -2.36
N ALA A 308 9.19 -27.13 -1.76
CA ALA A 308 9.58 -28.43 -2.35
C ALA A 308 8.47 -29.48 -2.31
N LEU A 309 7.36 -29.22 -1.60
CA LEU A 309 6.17 -30.08 -1.64
C LEU A 309 5.51 -30.08 -3.03
N LYS A 310 5.72 -29.02 -3.83
CA LYS A 310 5.11 -28.85 -5.16
C LYS A 310 3.60 -29.11 -5.13
N LEU A 311 2.92 -28.43 -4.22
CA LEU A 311 1.47 -28.47 -4.14
C LEU A 311 0.87 -27.91 -5.43
N ASP A 312 -0.15 -28.59 -5.95
CA ASP A 312 -0.93 -28.07 -7.06
C ASP A 312 -1.70 -26.83 -6.60
N ALA A 313 -1.69 -25.77 -7.41
CA ALA A 313 -2.35 -24.51 -7.07
C ALA A 313 -3.86 -24.69 -6.83
N GLU A 314 -4.52 -25.61 -7.55
CA GLU A 314 -5.94 -25.92 -7.36
C GLU A 314 -6.22 -26.66 -6.04
N ALA A 315 -5.19 -27.22 -5.40
CA ALA A 315 -5.30 -27.85 -4.09
C ALA A 315 -5.08 -26.86 -2.93
N LEU A 316 -4.58 -25.65 -3.21
CA LEU A 316 -4.49 -24.59 -2.20
C LEU A 316 -5.89 -24.02 -1.94
N GLY A 317 -6.18 -23.74 -0.67
CA GLY A 317 -7.48 -23.21 -0.28
C GLY A 317 -7.52 -21.69 -0.34
N THR A 318 -8.30 -21.11 0.57
CA THR A 318 -8.55 -19.66 0.60
C THR A 318 -7.65 -18.90 1.58
N ILE A 319 -6.95 -19.61 2.46
CA ILE A 319 -6.14 -19.09 3.55
C ILE A 319 -4.66 -19.25 3.20
N ASP A 320 -4.01 -18.15 2.81
CA ASP A 320 -2.57 -18.17 2.54
C ASP A 320 -1.80 -18.17 3.87
N THR A 321 -1.50 -19.35 4.40
CA THR A 321 -0.80 -19.48 5.68
C THR A 321 0.67 -19.08 5.53
N PHE A 322 1.32 -19.62 4.51
CA PHE A 322 2.71 -19.38 4.18
C PHE A 322 2.84 -18.59 2.87
N ARG A 323 3.99 -17.95 2.69
CA ARG A 323 4.25 -17.07 1.55
C ARG A 323 4.34 -17.85 0.24
N PHE A 324 4.84 -19.08 0.27
CA PHE A 324 4.95 -19.91 -0.94
C PHE A 324 3.59 -20.18 -1.61
N GLU A 325 2.50 -20.22 -0.85
CA GLU A 325 1.15 -20.47 -1.38
C GLU A 325 0.75 -19.35 -2.35
N GLU A 326 1.00 -18.10 -1.97
CA GLU A 326 0.78 -16.93 -2.81
C GLU A 326 1.61 -16.98 -4.09
N ALA A 327 2.89 -17.37 -3.99
CA ALA A 327 3.76 -17.50 -5.16
C ALA A 327 3.28 -18.58 -6.14
N VAL A 328 2.84 -19.74 -5.63
CA VAL A 328 2.28 -20.82 -6.44
C VAL A 328 0.98 -20.38 -7.14
N LEU A 329 0.12 -19.65 -6.43
CA LEU A 329 -1.13 -19.13 -6.98
C LEU A 329 -0.89 -18.04 -8.05
N LEU A 330 0.10 -17.18 -7.86
CA LEU A 330 0.50 -16.17 -8.84
C LEU A 330 1.04 -16.82 -10.12
N GLU A 331 1.91 -17.82 -9.99
CA GLU A 331 2.40 -18.61 -11.12
C GLU A 331 1.24 -19.31 -11.85
N HIS A 332 0.29 -19.87 -11.11
CA HIS A 332 -0.90 -20.49 -11.69
C HIS A 332 -1.78 -19.49 -12.44
N ALA A 333 -1.98 -18.28 -11.89
CA ALA A 333 -2.69 -17.20 -12.58
C ALA A 333 -2.01 -16.84 -13.90
N ALA A 334 -0.68 -16.70 -13.89
CA ALA A 334 0.10 -16.43 -15.10
C ALA A 334 -0.05 -17.54 -16.15
N ASN A 335 -0.03 -18.81 -15.74
CA ASN A 335 -0.24 -19.94 -16.63
C ASN A 335 -1.67 -19.99 -17.20
N MET A 336 -2.70 -19.72 -16.39
CA MET A 336 -4.08 -19.58 -16.87
C MET A 336 -4.20 -18.49 -17.95
N ILE A 337 -3.56 -17.34 -17.76
CA ILE A 337 -3.53 -16.25 -18.75
C ILE A 337 -2.82 -16.72 -20.03
N ALA A 338 -1.67 -17.38 -19.91
CA ALA A 338 -0.92 -17.92 -21.06
C ALA A 338 -1.76 -18.94 -21.86
N ASP A 339 -2.56 -19.75 -21.17
CA ASP A 339 -3.47 -20.74 -21.75
C ASP A 339 -4.84 -20.18 -22.13
N THR A 340 -5.01 -18.85 -22.10
CA THR A 340 -6.23 -18.10 -22.50
C THR A 340 -7.45 -18.28 -21.59
N TYR A 341 -7.28 -18.82 -20.39
CA TYR A 341 -8.33 -18.92 -19.35
C TYR A 341 -8.48 -17.60 -18.57
N TYR A 342 -8.72 -16.51 -19.28
CA TYR A 342 -8.70 -15.16 -18.70
C TYR A 342 -9.76 -14.93 -17.61
N ASP A 343 -10.99 -15.44 -17.78
CA ASP A 343 -12.04 -15.25 -16.79
C ASP A 343 -11.73 -15.97 -15.47
N ARG A 344 -11.20 -17.21 -15.53
CA ARG A 344 -10.74 -17.93 -14.33
C ARG A 344 -9.58 -17.23 -13.64
N ALA A 345 -8.65 -16.65 -14.41
CA ALA A 345 -7.57 -15.85 -13.84
C ALA A 345 -8.09 -14.59 -13.12
N LEU A 346 -9.11 -13.93 -13.66
CA LEU A 346 -9.75 -12.77 -13.02
C LEU A 346 -10.50 -13.15 -11.74
N GLU A 347 -11.20 -14.29 -11.73
CA GLU A 347 -11.83 -14.83 -10.52
C GLU A 347 -10.78 -15.04 -9.42
N LEU A 348 -9.66 -15.69 -9.74
CA LEU A 348 -8.56 -15.91 -8.79
C LEU A 348 -7.97 -14.58 -8.29
N VAL A 349 -7.72 -13.60 -9.15
CA VAL A 349 -7.23 -12.28 -8.73
C VAL A 349 -8.16 -11.63 -7.71
N VAL A 350 -9.48 -11.69 -7.92
CA VAL A 350 -10.47 -11.12 -7.00
C VAL A 350 -10.45 -11.83 -5.65
N GLU A 351 -10.36 -13.16 -5.65
CA GLU A 351 -10.28 -13.97 -4.43
C GLU A 351 -9.02 -13.66 -3.60
N ARG A 352 -7.91 -13.30 -4.25
CA ARG A 352 -6.62 -13.03 -3.59
C ARG A 352 -6.41 -11.59 -3.14
N ARG A 353 -7.31 -10.67 -3.51
CA ARG A 353 -7.24 -9.25 -3.11
C ARG A 353 -7.27 -9.01 -1.58
N ARG A 354 -7.64 -10.00 -0.77
CA ARG A 354 -7.67 -9.91 0.70
C ARG A 354 -6.64 -10.81 1.38
N SER A 355 -5.68 -11.35 0.61
CA SER A 355 -4.63 -12.20 1.15
C SER A 355 -3.71 -11.39 2.07
N PHE A 356 -3.37 -11.98 3.21
CA PHE A 356 -2.43 -11.40 4.17
C PHE A 356 -1.09 -11.03 3.52
N TRP A 357 -0.58 -11.88 2.63
CA TRP A 357 0.73 -11.70 1.99
C TRP A 357 0.69 -10.68 0.86
N VAL A 358 -0.43 -10.60 0.14
CA VAL A 358 -0.62 -9.63 -0.95
C VAL A 358 -0.77 -8.23 -0.37
N ASP A 359 -1.67 -8.01 0.60
CA ASP A 359 -2.00 -6.67 1.13
C ASP A 359 -0.81 -5.94 1.79
N ARG A 360 0.28 -6.65 2.10
CA ARG A 360 1.46 -6.13 2.82
C ARG A 360 2.69 -5.92 1.96
N SER A 361 2.67 -6.34 0.70
CA SER A 361 3.79 -6.16 -0.22
C SER A 361 3.36 -5.37 -1.45
N LEU A 362 3.88 -4.15 -1.60
CA LEU A 362 3.64 -3.31 -2.78
C LEU A 362 4.08 -4.02 -4.07
N GLY A 363 5.20 -4.75 -4.02
CA GLY A 363 5.66 -5.59 -5.13
C GLY A 363 4.65 -6.68 -5.49
N ARG A 364 4.12 -7.41 -4.50
CA ARG A 364 3.10 -8.46 -4.75
C ARG A 364 1.79 -7.89 -5.25
N LEU A 365 1.30 -6.79 -4.68
CA LEU A 365 0.15 -6.05 -5.21
C LEU A 365 0.40 -5.66 -6.68
N GLY A 366 1.62 -5.19 -6.97
CA GLY A 366 2.15 -4.93 -8.31
C GLY A 366 1.92 -6.08 -9.30
N LEU A 367 2.37 -7.28 -8.91
CA LEU A 367 2.31 -8.47 -9.75
C LEU A 367 0.88 -8.99 -9.95
N TRP A 368 0.06 -9.02 -8.89
CA TRP A 368 -1.35 -9.42 -9.00
C TRP A 368 -2.18 -8.44 -9.84
N GLU A 369 -1.90 -7.14 -9.73
CA GLU A 369 -2.53 -6.14 -10.60
C GLU A 369 -2.08 -6.31 -12.06
N THR A 370 -0.84 -6.74 -12.29
CA THR A 370 -0.35 -7.10 -13.63
C THR A 370 -1.12 -8.31 -14.18
N CYS A 371 -1.35 -9.36 -13.39
CA CYS A 371 -2.23 -10.48 -13.76
C CYS A 371 -3.63 -9.99 -14.16
N ARG A 372 -4.23 -9.11 -13.36
CA ARG A 372 -5.56 -8.54 -13.64
C ARG A 372 -5.60 -7.87 -15.01
N LEU A 373 -4.67 -6.94 -15.25
CA LEU A 373 -4.61 -6.15 -16.49
C LEU A 373 -4.31 -7.02 -17.71
N MET A 374 -3.46 -8.03 -17.58
CA MET A 374 -3.20 -9.01 -18.66
C MET A 374 -4.43 -9.83 -18.99
N ALA A 375 -5.14 -10.33 -17.99
CA ALA A 375 -6.35 -11.11 -18.20
C ALA A 375 -7.47 -10.26 -18.82
N GLU A 376 -7.61 -8.99 -18.41
CA GLU A 376 -8.56 -8.05 -19.03
C GLU A 376 -8.23 -7.78 -20.50
N LEU A 377 -6.96 -7.49 -20.82
CA LEU A 377 -6.54 -7.32 -22.21
C LEU A 377 -6.79 -8.60 -23.02
N GLY A 378 -6.41 -9.76 -22.49
CA GLY A 378 -6.65 -11.05 -23.13
C GLY A 378 -8.13 -11.30 -23.43
N ARG A 379 -9.01 -11.00 -22.48
CA ARG A 379 -10.47 -11.10 -22.63
C ARG A 379 -11.00 -10.14 -23.69
N GLU A 380 -10.58 -8.87 -23.68
CA GLU A 380 -11.00 -7.90 -24.70
C GLU A 380 -10.51 -8.28 -26.10
N VAL A 381 -9.27 -8.76 -26.24
CA VAL A 381 -8.75 -9.28 -27.52
C VAL A 381 -9.57 -10.49 -27.98
N GLY A 382 -9.84 -11.44 -27.09
CA GLY A 382 -10.66 -12.63 -27.37
C GLY A 382 -12.09 -12.27 -27.79
N ARG A 383 -12.65 -11.20 -27.23
CA ARG A 383 -13.99 -10.67 -27.55
C ARG A 383 -14.03 -9.95 -28.89
N VAL A 384 -13.05 -9.09 -29.17
CA VAL A 384 -13.03 -8.24 -30.38
C VAL A 384 -12.66 -9.02 -31.63
N ARG A 385 -11.72 -9.96 -31.55
CA ARG A 385 -11.17 -10.66 -32.72
C ARG A 385 -12.25 -11.36 -33.59
N PRO A 386 -13.25 -12.06 -33.04
CA PRO A 386 -14.35 -12.62 -33.82
C PRO A 386 -15.23 -11.55 -34.50
N LEU A 387 -15.39 -10.38 -33.88
CA LEU A 387 -16.20 -9.27 -34.42
C LEU A 387 -15.58 -8.69 -35.69
N LEU A 388 -14.24 -8.66 -35.80
CA LEU A 388 -13.56 -8.20 -37.01
C LEU A 388 -13.96 -9.03 -38.23
N LYS A 389 -14.04 -10.36 -38.07
CA LYS A 389 -14.42 -11.29 -39.16
C LYS A 389 -15.89 -11.12 -39.57
N GLN A 390 -16.75 -10.74 -38.63
CA GLN A 390 -18.17 -10.48 -38.90
C GLN A 390 -18.38 -9.10 -39.54
N THR A 391 -17.42 -8.19 -39.39
CA THR A 391 -17.47 -6.81 -39.91
C THR A 391 -16.97 -6.72 -41.35
N ALA A 392 -17.31 -7.71 -42.20
CA ALA A 392 -16.98 -7.73 -43.64
C ALA A 392 -17.78 -6.67 -44.44
N GLY A 393 -17.81 -5.43 -43.96
CA GLY A 393 -18.60 -4.32 -44.44
C GLY A 393 -17.75 -3.10 -44.82
N THR A 394 -18.44 -1.99 -45.05
CA THR A 394 -17.88 -0.69 -45.47
C THR A 394 -16.89 -0.12 -44.44
N PRO A 395 -16.00 0.82 -44.81
CA PRO A 395 -15.14 1.52 -43.85
C PRO A 395 -15.89 2.11 -42.66
N LYS A 396 -17.12 2.57 -42.87
CA LYS A 396 -18.01 3.06 -41.80
C LYS A 396 -18.24 2.02 -40.72
N SER A 397 -18.56 0.76 -41.07
CA SER A 397 -18.82 -0.28 -40.07
C SER A 397 -17.59 -0.62 -39.24
N TRP A 398 -16.39 -0.47 -39.81
CA TRP A 398 -15.14 -0.61 -39.06
C TRP A 398 -14.94 0.54 -38.07
N VAL A 399 -15.18 1.79 -38.50
CA VAL A 399 -15.09 2.96 -37.63
C VAL A 399 -16.12 2.88 -36.50
N GLU A 400 -17.36 2.52 -36.81
CA GLU A 400 -18.43 2.35 -35.83
C GLU A 400 -18.15 1.18 -34.88
N GLY A 401 -17.72 0.02 -35.38
CA GLY A 401 -17.33 -1.12 -34.56
C GLY A 401 -16.21 -0.76 -33.57
N TYR A 402 -15.19 -0.04 -34.07
CA TYR A 402 -14.13 0.44 -33.21
C TYR A 402 -14.63 1.42 -32.14
N ALA A 403 -15.48 2.37 -32.52
CA ALA A 403 -16.01 3.40 -31.62
C ALA A 403 -17.03 2.88 -30.60
N ILE A 404 -17.74 1.80 -30.92
CA ILE A 404 -18.71 1.18 -30.00
C ILE A 404 -17.97 0.49 -28.86
N ASP A 405 -17.07 -0.44 -29.18
CA ASP A 405 -16.45 -1.26 -28.15
C ASP A 405 -15.07 -1.87 -28.48
N TRP A 406 -14.54 -1.79 -29.70
CA TRP A 406 -13.20 -2.37 -29.95
C TRP A 406 -12.07 -1.53 -29.36
N TYR A 407 -12.28 -0.22 -29.19
CA TYR A 407 -11.32 0.66 -28.50
C TYR A 407 -10.99 0.18 -27.07
N ARG A 408 -11.84 -0.67 -26.46
CA ARG A 408 -11.60 -1.23 -25.12
C ARG A 408 -10.38 -2.13 -25.06
N ALA A 409 -10.04 -2.82 -26.16
CA ALA A 409 -8.81 -3.61 -26.24
C ALA A 409 -7.57 -2.69 -26.15
N ASP A 410 -7.63 -1.54 -26.82
CA ASP A 410 -6.58 -0.52 -26.77
C ASP A 410 -6.52 0.18 -25.41
N LEU A 411 -7.67 0.39 -24.76
CA LEU A 411 -7.75 0.94 -23.40
C LEU A 411 -7.07 0.00 -22.40
N ALA A 412 -7.43 -1.30 -22.45
CA ALA A 412 -6.83 -2.33 -21.59
C ALA A 412 -5.32 -2.47 -21.86
N GLN A 413 -4.90 -2.38 -23.12
CA GLN A 413 -3.49 -2.45 -23.48
C GLN A 413 -2.69 -1.26 -22.95
N ARG A 414 -3.19 -0.04 -23.12
CA ARG A 414 -2.53 1.14 -22.55
C ARG A 414 -2.44 1.04 -21.03
N ALA A 415 -3.51 0.62 -20.36
CA ALA A 415 -3.51 0.44 -18.91
C ALA A 415 -2.44 -0.57 -18.45
N LEU A 416 -2.35 -1.72 -19.12
CA LEU A 416 -1.32 -2.73 -18.84
C LEU A 416 0.10 -2.18 -19.03
N GLU A 417 0.38 -1.54 -20.16
CA GLU A 417 1.73 -1.03 -20.44
C GLU A 417 2.13 0.13 -19.52
N SER A 418 1.19 1.00 -19.16
CA SER A 418 1.41 2.08 -18.20
C SER A 418 1.61 1.57 -16.78
N TRP A 419 0.97 0.45 -16.41
CA TRP A 419 1.21 -0.24 -15.14
C TRP A 419 2.57 -0.94 -15.12
N VAL A 420 2.86 -1.77 -16.14
CA VAL A 420 4.13 -2.49 -16.25
C VAL A 420 5.32 -1.53 -16.25
N ALA A 421 5.18 -0.36 -16.88
CA ALA A 421 6.24 0.65 -16.86
C ALA A 421 6.53 1.22 -15.46
N LYS A 422 5.63 1.06 -14.49
CA LYS A 422 5.76 1.52 -13.09
C LYS A 422 6.14 0.40 -12.12
N LEU A 423 6.21 -0.86 -12.58
CA LEU A 423 6.64 -1.97 -11.72
C LEU A 423 8.07 -1.75 -11.24
N GLU A 424 8.30 -1.90 -9.94
CA GLU A 424 9.61 -1.76 -9.32
C GLU A 424 10.45 -3.04 -9.51
N ASP A 425 9.80 -4.19 -9.43
CA ASP A 425 10.43 -5.52 -9.53
C ASP A 425 10.21 -6.13 -10.92
N GLU A 426 11.19 -6.91 -11.38
CA GLU A 426 11.05 -7.73 -12.57
C GLU A 426 10.00 -8.83 -12.33
N PRO A 427 9.07 -9.05 -13.28
CA PRO A 427 8.07 -10.09 -13.15
C PRO A 427 8.73 -11.48 -13.17
N GLU A 428 8.16 -12.42 -12.41
CA GLU A 428 8.60 -13.81 -12.42
C GLU A 428 8.46 -14.45 -13.81
N PRO A 429 9.25 -15.48 -14.17
CA PRO A 429 9.33 -15.98 -15.54
C PRO A 429 7.99 -16.41 -16.16
N ALA A 430 7.08 -17.01 -15.37
CA ALA A 430 5.75 -17.38 -15.84
C ALA A 430 4.92 -16.15 -16.21
N LEU A 431 5.00 -15.09 -15.39
CA LEU A 431 4.31 -13.84 -15.60
C LEU A 431 4.89 -13.07 -16.80
N GLU A 432 6.22 -13.04 -16.95
CA GLU A 432 6.89 -12.46 -18.10
C GLU A 432 6.47 -13.15 -19.42
N LYS A 433 6.41 -14.49 -19.41
CA LYS A 433 5.94 -15.27 -20.56
C LYS A 433 4.48 -14.93 -20.91
N ALA A 434 3.60 -14.86 -19.92
CA ALA A 434 2.20 -14.50 -20.10
C ALA A 434 2.06 -13.08 -20.69
N LEU A 435 2.83 -12.11 -20.16
CA LEU A 435 2.87 -10.74 -20.65
C LEU A 435 3.29 -10.68 -22.13
N GLY A 436 4.34 -11.41 -22.51
CA GLY A 436 4.78 -11.50 -23.89
C GLY A 436 3.72 -12.10 -24.83
N LEU A 437 2.95 -13.08 -24.37
CA LEU A 437 1.85 -13.68 -25.15
C LEU A 437 0.70 -12.70 -25.36
N VAL A 438 0.24 -12.03 -24.30
CA VAL A 438 -0.86 -11.08 -24.38
C VAL A 438 -0.49 -9.89 -25.27
N ARG A 439 0.74 -9.38 -25.18
CA ARG A 439 1.27 -8.33 -26.10
C ARG A 439 1.20 -8.77 -27.56
N ARG A 440 1.72 -9.97 -27.89
CA ARG A 440 1.67 -10.52 -29.26
C ARG A 440 0.24 -10.71 -29.77
N ASN A 441 -0.68 -11.12 -28.90
CA ASN A 441 -2.09 -11.30 -29.26
C ASN A 441 -2.75 -9.96 -29.61
N HIS A 442 -2.46 -8.90 -28.85
CA HIS A 442 -2.92 -7.54 -29.17
C HIS A 442 -2.28 -7.00 -30.46
N GLU A 443 -0.97 -7.19 -30.68
CA GLU A 443 -0.31 -6.81 -31.94
C GLU A 443 -0.92 -7.52 -33.16
N THR A 444 -1.27 -8.80 -33.00
CA THR A 444 -1.95 -9.58 -34.04
C THR A 444 -3.35 -9.01 -34.32
N LEU A 445 -4.09 -8.61 -33.27
CA LEU A 445 -5.39 -7.94 -33.43
C LEU A 445 -5.25 -6.63 -34.22
N LEU A 446 -4.26 -5.80 -33.88
CA LEU A 446 -4.00 -4.54 -34.61
C LEU A 446 -3.68 -4.78 -36.08
N LYS A 447 -2.91 -5.83 -36.38
CA LYS A 447 -2.60 -6.24 -37.75
C LYS A 447 -3.87 -6.63 -38.51
N GLU A 448 -4.71 -7.48 -37.92
CA GLU A 448 -5.99 -7.89 -38.51
C GLU A 448 -6.94 -6.70 -38.74
N MET A 449 -6.99 -5.75 -37.80
CA MET A 449 -7.74 -4.50 -37.96
C MET A 449 -7.21 -3.64 -39.10
N THR A 450 -5.88 -3.51 -39.21
CA THR A 450 -5.24 -2.70 -40.24
C THR A 450 -5.48 -3.28 -41.62
N GLU A 451 -5.30 -4.59 -41.79
CA GLU A 451 -5.55 -5.30 -43.04
C GLU A 451 -7.02 -5.18 -43.47
N GLY A 452 -7.94 -5.45 -42.55
CA GLY A 452 -9.37 -5.40 -42.82
C GLY A 452 -9.89 -4.00 -43.14
N TYR A 453 -9.51 -3.00 -42.35
CA TYR A 453 -9.92 -1.61 -42.58
C TYR A 453 -9.32 -1.05 -43.87
N THR A 454 -8.04 -1.31 -44.15
CA THR A 454 -7.37 -0.84 -45.36
C THR A 454 -8.00 -1.47 -46.61
N ALA A 455 -8.33 -2.76 -46.58
CA ALA A 455 -9.04 -3.43 -47.67
C ALA A 455 -10.43 -2.81 -47.91
N ALA A 456 -11.18 -2.56 -46.83
CA ALA A 456 -12.49 -1.91 -46.91
C ALA A 456 -12.38 -0.48 -47.47
N LEU A 457 -11.38 0.28 -47.04
CA LEU A 457 -11.13 1.66 -47.45
C LEU A 457 -10.75 1.73 -48.93
N ALA A 458 -9.86 0.84 -49.39
CA ALA A 458 -9.48 0.74 -50.79
C ALA A 458 -10.69 0.38 -51.67
N ALA A 459 -11.53 -0.58 -51.24
CA ALA A 459 -12.75 -0.96 -51.95
C ALA A 459 -13.78 0.18 -52.03
N ALA A 460 -13.78 1.10 -51.06
CA ALA A 460 -14.64 2.28 -51.02
C ALA A 460 -14.01 3.53 -51.70
N GLY A 461 -12.91 3.36 -52.44
CA GLY A 461 -12.24 4.45 -53.13
C GLY A 461 -11.66 5.50 -52.18
N TRP A 462 -11.09 5.07 -51.05
CA TRP A 462 -10.46 5.94 -50.04
C TRP A 462 -11.38 6.95 -49.38
N SER A 463 -12.69 6.71 -49.43
CA SER A 463 -13.71 7.54 -48.81
C SER A 463 -14.46 6.79 -47.71
N VAL A 464 -14.87 7.52 -46.67
CA VAL A 464 -15.70 7.00 -45.58
C VAL A 464 -16.96 7.85 -45.48
N SER A 465 -18.02 7.41 -46.16
CA SER A 465 -19.32 8.10 -46.17
C SER A 465 -20.01 8.02 -44.80
N ASP A 466 -20.84 9.03 -44.51
CA ASP A 466 -21.69 9.10 -43.31
C ASP A 466 -20.97 8.98 -41.96
N VAL A 467 -19.69 9.30 -41.92
CA VAL A 467 -18.89 9.51 -40.70
C VAL A 467 -18.38 10.93 -40.68
N LEU A 468 -18.28 11.54 -39.50
CA LEU A 468 -17.72 12.89 -39.35
C LEU A 468 -16.30 12.92 -39.93
N HIS A 469 -16.02 13.89 -40.80
CA HIS A 469 -14.67 14.08 -41.33
C HIS A 469 -13.97 15.17 -40.53
N GLN A 470 -12.66 15.05 -40.31
CA GLN A 470 -11.88 15.98 -39.49
C GLN A 470 -12.06 17.44 -39.93
N THR A 471 -12.16 17.70 -41.24
CA THR A 471 -12.40 19.05 -41.80
C THR A 471 -13.75 19.66 -41.45
N ARG A 472 -14.71 18.84 -41.00
CA ARG A 472 -16.07 19.26 -40.63
C ARG A 472 -16.25 19.47 -39.14
N ILE A 473 -15.27 19.10 -38.31
CA ILE A 473 -15.34 19.27 -36.84
C ILE A 473 -15.59 20.73 -36.47
N TYR A 474 -14.85 21.67 -37.08
CA TYR A 474 -15.01 23.09 -36.79
C TYR A 474 -16.41 23.63 -37.13
N PRO A 475 -16.91 23.54 -38.39
CA PRO A 475 -18.23 24.08 -38.72
C PRO A 475 -19.37 23.38 -37.98
N GLU A 476 -19.28 22.06 -37.77
CA GLU A 476 -20.38 21.28 -37.17
C GLU A 476 -20.41 21.32 -35.64
N LEU A 477 -19.26 21.42 -34.96
CA LEU A 477 -19.17 21.28 -33.50
C LEU A 477 -18.65 22.54 -32.78
N VAL A 478 -18.03 23.48 -33.48
CA VAL A 478 -17.48 24.71 -32.88
C VAL A 478 -18.27 25.93 -33.32
N GLU A 479 -18.47 26.11 -34.63
CA GLU A 479 -19.14 27.29 -35.18
C GLU A 479 -20.67 27.25 -35.01
N SER A 480 -21.25 26.06 -35.03
CA SER A 480 -22.69 25.85 -34.85
C SER A 480 -23.18 26.15 -33.43
N VAL A 481 -22.26 26.18 -32.46
CA VAL A 481 -22.56 26.32 -31.04
C VAL A 481 -22.74 27.78 -30.64
N ARG A 482 -23.80 28.08 -29.89
CA ARG A 482 -24.04 29.42 -29.33
C ARG A 482 -23.32 29.54 -27.99
N GLY A 483 -22.56 30.62 -27.80
CA GLY A 483 -21.86 30.90 -26.53
C GLY A 483 -20.34 30.74 -26.66
N ARG A 484 -19.66 30.62 -25.52
CA ARG A 484 -18.19 30.49 -25.47
C ARG A 484 -17.77 29.03 -25.60
N VAL A 485 -16.85 28.76 -26.53
CA VAL A 485 -16.33 27.42 -26.81
C VAL A 485 -14.84 27.36 -26.53
N ALA A 486 -14.40 26.33 -25.79
CA ALA A 486 -13.00 25.94 -25.74
C ALA A 486 -12.76 24.76 -26.70
N TYR A 487 -11.89 24.96 -27.68
CA TYR A 487 -11.55 23.98 -28.71
C TYR A 487 -10.11 23.50 -28.52
N PHE A 488 -9.95 22.24 -28.14
CA PHE A 488 -8.67 21.64 -27.79
C PHE A 488 -8.08 20.88 -28.98
N PHE A 489 -6.86 21.23 -29.36
CA PHE A 489 -6.01 20.50 -30.29
C PHE A 489 -5.02 19.66 -29.50
N VAL A 490 -5.30 18.37 -29.40
CA VAL A 490 -4.46 17.41 -28.69
C VAL A 490 -3.69 16.57 -29.69
N ASP A 491 -2.39 16.86 -29.79
CA ASP A 491 -1.46 16.17 -30.69
C ASP A 491 -1.38 14.68 -30.37
N ALA A 492 -1.48 13.82 -31.38
CA ALA A 492 -1.39 12.36 -31.28
C ALA A 492 -2.40 11.66 -30.35
N MET A 493 -3.51 12.30 -29.98
CA MET A 493 -4.51 11.70 -29.07
C MET A 493 -5.29 10.57 -29.75
N ARG A 494 -5.34 9.40 -29.12
CA ARG A 494 -6.09 8.24 -29.60
C ARG A 494 -7.54 8.26 -29.11
N PHE A 495 -8.41 7.47 -29.74
CA PHE A 495 -9.83 7.47 -29.43
C PHE A 495 -10.15 6.86 -28.05
N GLU A 496 -9.47 5.79 -27.65
CA GLU A 496 -9.64 5.18 -26.31
C GLU A 496 -9.17 6.11 -25.18
N MET A 497 -8.23 7.01 -25.46
CA MET A 497 -7.84 8.08 -24.53
C MET A 497 -8.95 9.11 -24.35
N ALA A 498 -9.73 9.38 -25.40
CA ALA A 498 -10.90 10.25 -25.30
C ALA A 498 -12.04 9.57 -24.52
N ALA A 499 -12.20 8.26 -24.66
CA ALA A 499 -13.11 7.48 -23.81
C ALA A 499 -12.71 7.56 -22.33
N ASP A 500 -11.42 7.41 -22.00
CA ASP A 500 -10.90 7.58 -20.64
C ASP A 500 -11.08 9.02 -20.10
N LEU A 501 -10.86 10.04 -20.95
CA LEU A 501 -11.11 11.44 -20.58
C LEU A 501 -12.56 11.68 -20.15
N ILE A 502 -13.53 11.08 -20.84
CA ILE A 502 -14.96 11.26 -20.54
C ILE A 502 -15.30 10.79 -19.14
N GLU A 503 -14.74 9.65 -18.70
CA GLU A 503 -14.94 9.12 -17.35
C GLU A 503 -14.40 10.06 -16.24
N GLN A 504 -13.47 10.96 -16.59
CA GLN A 504 -12.88 11.92 -15.66
C GLN A 504 -13.58 13.29 -15.64
N LEU A 505 -14.61 13.50 -16.48
CA LEU A 505 -15.36 14.76 -16.62
C LEU A 505 -16.67 14.74 -15.82
N GLU A 506 -16.56 14.60 -14.50
CA GLU A 506 -17.70 14.69 -13.58
C GLU A 506 -18.47 16.03 -13.73
N GLY A 507 -19.80 15.96 -13.75
CA GLY A 507 -20.69 17.13 -13.77
C GLY A 507 -20.98 17.73 -15.16
N ALA A 508 -20.47 17.14 -16.24
CA ALA A 508 -20.87 17.52 -17.59
C ALA A 508 -22.31 17.04 -17.89
N LEU A 509 -23.14 17.91 -18.47
CA LEU A 509 -24.55 17.62 -18.76
C LEU A 509 -24.72 16.84 -20.08
N GLU A 510 -23.93 17.17 -21.09
CA GLU A 510 -23.94 16.54 -22.41
C GLU A 510 -22.52 16.08 -22.78
N LEU A 511 -22.27 14.77 -22.63
CA LEU A 511 -21.03 14.13 -23.03
C LEU A 511 -21.27 13.28 -24.28
N ARG A 512 -20.48 13.54 -25.33
CA ARG A 512 -20.54 12.78 -26.59
C ARG A 512 -19.13 12.40 -27.02
N LEU A 513 -18.91 11.11 -27.23
CA LEU A 513 -17.74 10.58 -27.91
C LEU A 513 -18.13 10.29 -29.36
N VAL A 514 -17.54 11.02 -30.31
CA VAL A 514 -17.88 10.90 -31.74
C VAL A 514 -16.62 10.55 -32.52
N PRO A 515 -16.59 9.44 -33.29
CA PRO A 515 -15.46 9.14 -34.14
C PRO A 515 -15.40 10.12 -35.32
N ALA A 516 -14.19 10.50 -35.70
CA ALA A 516 -13.95 11.31 -36.89
C ALA A 516 -12.82 10.70 -37.73
N VAL A 517 -12.99 10.74 -39.06
CA VAL A 517 -11.97 10.28 -40.00
C VAL A 517 -10.99 11.42 -40.26
N GLY A 518 -9.71 11.15 -39.98
CA GLY A 518 -8.61 12.10 -40.19
C GLY A 518 -8.22 12.26 -41.65
N GLY A 519 -7.68 13.43 -42.01
CA GLY A 519 -7.09 13.64 -43.34
C GLY A 519 -5.81 12.82 -43.54
N LEU A 520 -5.52 12.45 -44.79
CA LEU A 520 -4.32 11.70 -45.17
C LEU A 520 -3.32 12.62 -45.91
N PRO A 521 -2.01 12.47 -45.72
CA PRO A 521 -1.38 11.62 -44.71
C PRO A 521 -1.63 12.11 -43.28
N SER A 522 -1.78 11.17 -42.35
CA SER A 522 -2.06 11.43 -40.94
C SER A 522 -0.82 11.93 -40.17
N ILE A 523 -0.36 13.13 -40.54
CA ILE A 523 0.78 13.82 -39.94
C ILE A 523 0.34 15.19 -39.40
N THR A 524 1.04 15.70 -38.38
CA THR A 524 0.67 16.92 -37.65
C THR A 524 0.38 18.13 -38.54
N PRO A 525 1.19 18.46 -39.57
CA PRO A 525 0.91 19.63 -40.41
C PRO A 525 -0.43 19.55 -41.14
N ILE A 526 -0.84 18.35 -41.56
CA ILE A 526 -2.07 18.09 -42.31
C ILE A 526 -3.26 18.01 -41.36
N GLY A 527 -3.17 17.19 -40.32
CA GLY A 527 -4.24 17.00 -39.34
C GLY A 527 -4.61 18.29 -38.60
N MET A 528 -3.61 19.05 -38.12
CA MET A 528 -3.87 20.31 -37.40
C MET A 528 -4.47 21.38 -38.31
N ALA A 529 -4.15 21.38 -39.60
CA ALA A 529 -4.75 22.31 -40.56
C ALA A 529 -6.19 21.91 -40.92
N ALA A 530 -6.50 20.61 -40.97
CA ALA A 530 -7.85 20.11 -41.21
C ALA A 530 -8.84 20.58 -40.13
N LEU A 531 -8.38 20.82 -38.90
CA LEU A 531 -9.22 21.30 -37.79
C LEU A 531 -9.57 22.80 -37.86
N LEU A 532 -9.04 23.55 -38.82
CA LEU A 532 -9.27 24.99 -38.92
C LEU A 532 -10.56 25.32 -39.69
N GLY A 533 -11.15 26.49 -39.39
CA GLY A 533 -12.29 27.01 -40.15
C GLY A 533 -11.98 27.17 -41.64
N GLY A 534 -12.95 26.88 -42.51
CA GLY A 534 -12.77 26.89 -43.97
C GLY A 534 -12.20 25.61 -44.57
N ALA A 535 -11.65 24.69 -43.76
CA ALA A 535 -11.12 23.42 -44.23
C ALA A 535 -12.20 22.54 -44.88
N SER A 536 -13.42 22.50 -44.34
CA SER A 536 -14.55 21.76 -44.92
C SER A 536 -14.88 22.15 -46.37
N SER A 537 -14.49 23.35 -46.80
CA SER A 537 -14.84 23.88 -48.12
C SER A 537 -13.73 23.75 -49.17
N SER A 538 -12.46 23.81 -48.76
CA SER A 538 -11.35 23.99 -49.71
C SER A 538 -10.01 23.41 -49.26
N PHE A 539 -10.02 22.44 -48.35
CA PHE A 539 -8.81 21.79 -47.85
C PHE A 539 -8.14 20.92 -48.92
N SER A 540 -6.84 21.13 -49.12
CA SER A 540 -6.00 20.33 -50.03
C SER A 540 -4.62 20.11 -49.44
N VAL A 541 -3.94 19.03 -49.84
CA VAL A 541 -2.53 18.78 -49.54
C VAL A 541 -1.70 19.09 -50.78
N VAL A 542 -0.66 19.92 -50.65
CA VAL A 542 0.12 20.44 -51.79
C VAL A 542 1.62 20.33 -51.55
N ASP A 543 2.39 20.34 -52.63
CA ASP A 543 3.84 20.57 -52.60
C ASP A 543 4.12 22.03 -52.27
N HIS A 544 4.83 22.25 -51.16
CA HIS A 544 5.37 23.54 -50.78
C HIS A 544 6.86 23.43 -50.52
N LYS A 545 7.66 23.79 -51.55
CA LYS A 545 9.13 23.83 -51.48
C LYS A 545 9.75 22.46 -51.17
N GLY A 546 9.24 21.39 -51.80
CA GLY A 546 9.76 20.03 -51.60
C GLY A 546 9.41 19.47 -50.23
N LYS A 547 8.24 19.86 -49.71
CA LYS A 547 7.62 19.34 -48.49
C LYS A 547 6.10 19.38 -48.62
N LEU A 548 5.41 18.47 -47.94
CA LEU A 548 3.96 18.51 -47.88
C LEU A 548 3.48 19.66 -46.99
N ALA A 549 2.49 20.41 -47.47
CA ALA A 549 1.78 21.41 -46.69
C ALA A 549 0.27 21.33 -46.94
N ALA A 550 -0.52 21.68 -45.94
CA ALA A 550 -1.95 21.89 -46.13
C ALA A 550 -2.22 23.25 -46.80
N ARG A 551 -3.30 23.33 -47.57
CA ARG A 551 -3.83 24.55 -48.18
C ARG A 551 -5.32 24.67 -47.86
N ILE A 552 -5.75 25.88 -47.49
CA ILE A 552 -7.18 26.23 -47.35
C ILE A 552 -7.42 27.49 -48.19
N GLY A 553 -8.27 27.38 -49.22
CA GLY A 553 -8.40 28.38 -50.27
C GLY A 553 -7.05 28.63 -50.95
N ASP A 554 -6.58 29.87 -50.88
CA ASP A 554 -5.27 30.28 -51.43
C ASP A 554 -4.15 30.32 -50.37
N THR A 555 -4.45 29.99 -49.10
CA THR A 555 -3.46 30.07 -48.01
C THR A 555 -2.78 28.73 -47.79
N ILE A 556 -1.46 28.70 -47.92
CA ILE A 556 -0.61 27.54 -47.61
C ILE A 556 -0.20 27.60 -46.12
N LEU A 557 -0.31 26.47 -45.43
CA LEU A 557 -0.16 26.31 -43.98
C LEU A 557 0.91 25.27 -43.63
N PRO A 558 2.21 25.55 -43.89
CA PRO A 558 3.28 24.58 -43.68
C PRO A 558 3.57 24.32 -42.19
N GLY A 559 3.28 25.28 -41.31
CA GLY A 559 3.68 25.23 -39.91
C GLY A 559 2.70 25.89 -38.95
N LEU A 560 3.04 25.82 -37.65
CA LEU A 560 2.22 26.37 -36.58
C LEU A 560 2.02 27.89 -36.73
N ALA A 561 3.07 28.62 -37.11
CA ALA A 561 3.02 30.08 -37.23
C ALA A 561 1.98 30.51 -38.27
N GLU A 562 1.97 29.87 -39.44
CA GLU A 562 1.02 30.15 -40.52
C GLU A 562 -0.39 29.73 -40.14
N ARG A 563 -0.55 28.58 -39.47
CA ARG A 563 -1.86 28.14 -38.94
C ARG A 563 -2.43 29.14 -37.93
N MET A 564 -1.63 29.64 -37.01
CA MET A 564 -2.09 30.64 -36.03
C MET A 564 -2.39 31.99 -36.69
N LYS A 565 -1.61 32.41 -37.69
CA LYS A 565 -1.89 33.62 -38.47
C LYS A 565 -3.21 33.49 -39.25
N TYR A 566 -3.44 32.34 -39.88
CA TYR A 566 -4.69 32.04 -40.59
C TYR A 566 -5.88 32.02 -39.63
N LEU A 567 -5.76 31.31 -38.50
CA LEU A 567 -6.79 31.27 -37.47
C LEU A 567 -7.15 32.68 -36.99
N LYS A 568 -6.16 33.54 -36.74
CA LYS A 568 -6.39 34.92 -36.31
C LYS A 568 -7.06 35.77 -37.39
N ALA A 569 -6.80 35.50 -38.66
CA ALA A 569 -7.47 36.18 -39.77
C ALA A 569 -8.93 35.75 -39.91
N VAL A 570 -9.23 34.45 -39.73
CA VAL A 570 -10.60 33.91 -39.82
C VAL A 570 -11.42 34.22 -38.57
N ARG A 571 -10.82 34.21 -37.38
CA ARG A 571 -11.43 34.51 -36.08
C ARG A 571 -10.57 35.47 -35.28
N PRO A 572 -10.61 36.79 -35.57
CA PRO A 572 -9.85 37.81 -34.85
C PRO A 572 -10.10 37.84 -33.34
N GLU A 573 -11.26 37.36 -32.90
CA GLU A 573 -11.69 37.27 -31.52
C GLU A 573 -11.21 36.00 -30.78
N ALA A 574 -10.61 35.04 -31.50
CA ALA A 574 -10.07 33.83 -30.88
C ALA A 574 -8.81 34.14 -30.05
N VAL A 575 -8.69 33.43 -28.92
CA VAL A 575 -7.50 33.45 -28.06
C VAL A 575 -6.86 32.07 -28.07
N ASP A 576 -5.57 31.99 -28.38
CA ASP A 576 -4.79 30.77 -28.27
C ASP A 576 -4.07 30.68 -26.91
N ILE A 577 -3.96 29.47 -26.38
CA ILE A 577 -3.20 29.16 -25.17
C ILE A 577 -2.63 27.74 -25.24
N ASP A 578 -1.41 27.57 -24.74
CA ASP A 578 -0.82 26.26 -24.54
C ASP A 578 -1.40 25.58 -23.28
N LEU A 579 -1.60 24.25 -23.31
CA LEU A 579 -2.18 23.49 -22.19
C LEU A 579 -1.34 23.62 -20.91
N GLY A 580 -0.01 23.56 -21.02
CA GLY A 580 0.90 23.73 -19.89
C GLY A 580 0.79 25.13 -19.30
N GLU A 581 0.77 26.16 -20.16
CA GLU A 581 0.56 27.55 -19.75
C GLU A 581 -0.80 27.72 -19.04
N LEU A 582 -1.87 27.15 -19.60
CA LEU A 582 -3.21 27.17 -19.03
C LEU A 582 -3.21 26.57 -17.62
N LEU A 583 -2.58 25.41 -17.44
CA LEU A 583 -2.54 24.70 -16.15
C LEU A 583 -1.74 25.45 -15.08
N GLN A 584 -0.72 26.22 -15.47
CA GLN A 584 0.10 27.02 -14.54
C GLN A 584 -0.58 28.32 -14.07
N LYS A 585 -1.44 28.95 -14.87
CA LYS A 585 -2.12 30.21 -14.47
C LYS A 585 -3.14 30.01 -13.35
N SER A 586 -3.45 31.02 -12.55
CA SER A 586 -4.62 30.93 -11.64
C SER A 586 -5.93 31.09 -12.41
N THR A 587 -7.06 30.61 -11.87
CA THR A 587 -8.39 30.79 -12.49
C THR A 587 -8.68 32.27 -12.76
N ARG A 588 -8.38 33.16 -11.80
CA ARG A 588 -8.54 34.61 -11.96
C ARG A 588 -7.69 35.20 -13.10
N ALA A 589 -6.47 34.70 -13.29
CA ALA A 589 -5.63 35.14 -14.41
C ALA A 589 -6.17 34.66 -15.75
N LEU A 590 -6.77 33.46 -15.80
CA LEU A 590 -7.45 32.95 -16.99
C LEU A 590 -8.73 33.74 -17.28
N GLU A 591 -9.58 34.02 -16.30
CA GLU A 591 -10.75 34.89 -16.46
C GLU A 591 -10.37 36.22 -17.11
N LYS A 592 -9.32 36.88 -16.60
CA LYS A 592 -8.85 38.15 -17.18
C LYS A 592 -8.34 38.00 -18.63
N ARG A 593 -7.61 36.92 -18.94
CA ARG A 593 -7.07 36.68 -20.30
C ARG A 593 -8.17 36.31 -21.30
N LEU A 594 -9.22 35.63 -20.83
CA LEU A 594 -10.24 35.00 -21.68
C LEU A 594 -11.59 35.73 -21.68
N ALA A 595 -11.73 36.83 -20.90
CA ALA A 595 -13.00 37.47 -20.53
C ALA A 595 -13.98 37.64 -21.71
N ASP A 596 -13.48 38.05 -22.87
CA ASP A 596 -14.30 38.38 -24.04
C ASP A 596 -14.06 37.45 -25.24
N ALA A 597 -13.35 36.33 -25.05
CA ALA A 597 -13.08 35.38 -26.13
C ALA A 597 -14.28 34.42 -26.31
N PRO A 598 -15.01 34.47 -27.44
CA PRO A 598 -16.04 33.48 -27.73
C PRO A 598 -15.43 32.14 -28.16
N LEU A 599 -14.17 32.14 -28.60
CA LEU A 599 -13.42 30.95 -28.96
C LEU A 599 -12.05 30.94 -28.27
N VAL A 600 -11.78 29.90 -27.50
CA VAL A 600 -10.48 29.66 -26.86
C VAL A 600 -9.87 28.41 -27.47
N ILE A 601 -8.73 28.55 -28.13
CA ILE A 601 -7.97 27.42 -28.67
C ILE A 601 -6.96 26.97 -27.64
N VAL A 602 -7.03 25.70 -27.23
CA VAL A 602 -6.08 25.09 -26.31
C VAL A 602 -5.22 24.09 -27.08
N ARG A 603 -3.90 24.28 -27.11
CA ARG A 603 -2.97 23.38 -27.81
C ARG A 603 -2.24 22.49 -26.82
N SER A 604 -2.11 21.20 -27.12
CA SER A 604 -1.31 20.25 -26.35
C SER A 604 -0.45 19.41 -27.29
N GLN A 605 0.86 19.48 -27.11
CA GLN A 605 1.86 18.69 -27.86
C GLN A 605 2.44 17.53 -27.03
N SER A 606 1.92 17.34 -25.81
CA SER A 606 2.57 16.51 -24.80
C SER A 606 2.64 15.04 -25.18
N ILE A 607 1.61 14.48 -25.83
CA ILE A 607 1.55 13.04 -26.16
C ILE A 607 2.60 12.72 -27.23
N ASP A 608 2.58 13.44 -28.36
CA ASP A 608 3.50 13.21 -29.46
C ASP A 608 4.95 13.48 -29.04
N GLY A 609 5.20 14.60 -28.35
CA GLY A 609 6.53 14.93 -27.83
C GLY A 609 7.07 13.88 -26.85
N LEU A 610 6.24 13.31 -25.97
CA LEU A 610 6.65 12.19 -25.10
C LEU A 610 6.93 10.91 -25.88
N GLY A 611 6.17 10.65 -26.95
CA GLY A 611 6.41 9.53 -27.86
C GLY A 611 7.74 9.65 -28.62
N GLU A 612 8.11 10.86 -29.05
CA GLU A 612 9.38 11.14 -29.74
C GLU A 612 10.60 11.14 -28.80
N MET A 613 10.41 11.39 -27.49
CA MET A 613 11.45 11.33 -26.45
C MET A 613 11.86 9.89 -26.10
N ASP A 614 12.24 9.14 -27.13
CA ASP A 614 12.73 7.75 -27.12
C ASP A 614 11.71 6.67 -26.75
N GLY A 615 10.42 7.02 -26.59
CA GLY A 615 9.28 6.08 -26.53
C GLY A 615 9.34 4.99 -25.44
N GLY A 616 10.32 5.07 -24.54
CA GLY A 616 10.63 4.05 -23.56
C GLY A 616 9.69 4.04 -22.35
N LEU A 617 10.17 3.50 -21.24
CA LEU A 617 9.41 3.37 -19.99
C LEU A 617 8.84 4.70 -19.50
N LEU A 618 9.60 5.80 -19.59
CA LEU A 618 9.20 7.12 -19.10
C LEU A 618 7.97 7.67 -19.84
N ALA A 619 7.89 7.49 -21.16
CA ALA A 619 6.74 7.92 -21.95
C ALA A 619 5.47 7.19 -21.50
N ARG A 620 5.57 5.87 -21.29
CA ARG A 620 4.45 5.02 -20.82
C ARG A 620 4.00 5.37 -19.41
N GLN A 621 4.92 5.75 -18.52
CA GLN A 621 4.61 6.21 -17.16
C GLN A 621 3.85 7.55 -17.16
N ILE A 622 4.24 8.49 -18.03
CA ILE A 622 3.75 9.87 -18.00
C ILE A 622 2.46 10.04 -18.82
N MET A 623 2.24 9.25 -19.87
CA MET A 623 1.14 9.49 -20.82
C MET A 623 -0.26 9.55 -20.17
N ASP A 624 -0.52 8.74 -19.13
CA ASP A 624 -1.77 8.78 -18.36
C ASP A 624 -2.03 10.15 -17.71
N THR A 625 -0.96 10.86 -17.32
CA THR A 625 -1.09 12.18 -16.69
C THR A 625 -1.65 13.24 -17.64
N VAL A 626 -1.48 13.06 -18.96
CA VAL A 626 -1.99 14.00 -19.96
C VAL A 626 -3.52 14.03 -19.96
N ILE A 627 -4.17 12.88 -19.77
CA ILE A 627 -5.64 12.78 -19.71
C ILE A 627 -6.17 13.53 -18.48
N GLY A 628 -5.57 13.32 -17.31
CA GLY A 628 -5.90 14.06 -16.10
C GLY A 628 -5.66 15.57 -16.23
N ASN A 629 -4.62 15.97 -16.98
CA ASN A 629 -4.32 17.36 -17.28
C ASN A 629 -5.38 18.00 -18.21
N LEU A 630 -5.88 17.29 -19.22
CA LEU A 630 -6.99 17.73 -20.06
C LEU A 630 -8.27 17.89 -19.22
N ALA A 631 -8.62 16.90 -18.40
CA ALA A 631 -9.78 16.98 -17.50
C ALA A 631 -9.69 18.17 -16.52
N ARG A 632 -8.49 18.42 -15.99
CA ARG A 632 -8.22 19.59 -15.13
C ARG A 632 -8.36 20.90 -15.90
N ALA A 633 -7.89 20.97 -17.13
CA ALA A 633 -8.01 22.16 -17.98
C ALA A 633 -9.47 22.48 -18.30
N VAL A 634 -10.27 21.47 -18.68
CA VAL A 634 -11.72 21.61 -18.89
C VAL A 634 -12.39 22.20 -17.65
N ARG A 635 -12.20 21.59 -16.47
CA ARG A 635 -12.77 22.09 -15.20
C ARG A 635 -12.34 23.52 -14.87
N LYS A 636 -11.10 23.87 -15.18
CA LYS A 636 -10.56 25.21 -14.90
C LYS A 636 -11.16 26.26 -15.82
N LEU A 637 -11.31 25.95 -17.10
CA LEU A 637 -11.98 26.81 -18.08
C LEU A 637 -13.49 26.94 -17.79
N ALA A 638 -14.14 25.86 -17.34
CA ALA A 638 -15.54 25.89 -16.92
C ALA A 638 -15.78 26.92 -15.81
N ARG A 639 -14.87 27.00 -14.82
CA ARG A 639 -14.91 28.02 -13.77
C ARG A 639 -14.76 29.46 -14.27
N THR A 640 -14.26 29.66 -15.49
CA THR A 640 -14.17 30.99 -16.13
C THR A 640 -15.43 31.35 -16.94
N GLY A 641 -16.47 30.51 -16.90
CA GLY A 641 -17.73 30.71 -17.62
C GLY A 641 -17.70 30.24 -19.08
N ILE A 642 -16.87 29.25 -19.42
CA ILE A 642 -16.95 28.53 -20.71
C ILE A 642 -17.84 27.31 -20.51
N GLU A 643 -18.84 27.15 -21.35
CA GLU A 643 -19.87 26.11 -21.20
C GLU A 643 -19.72 24.98 -22.22
N HIS A 644 -19.07 25.24 -23.36
CA HIS A 644 -18.91 24.28 -24.44
C HIS A 644 -17.44 23.90 -24.64
N PHE A 645 -17.20 22.60 -24.78
CA PHE A 645 -15.87 22.02 -24.91
C PHE A 645 -15.86 21.06 -26.09
N VAL A 646 -14.92 21.26 -27.01
CA VAL A 646 -14.64 20.32 -28.10
C VAL A 646 -13.19 19.89 -27.96
N VAL A 647 -12.96 18.61 -27.69
CA VAL A 647 -11.61 18.03 -27.59
C VAL A 647 -11.39 17.14 -28.80
N THR A 648 -10.34 17.42 -29.56
CA THR A 648 -10.06 16.72 -30.82
C THR A 648 -8.57 16.48 -31.00
N ALA A 649 -8.24 15.61 -31.96
CA ALA A 649 -6.89 15.22 -32.32
C ALA A 649 -6.64 15.52 -33.79
N ASP A 650 -5.37 15.74 -34.12
CA ASP A 650 -4.88 15.85 -35.49
C ASP A 650 -4.59 14.48 -36.12
N HIS A 651 -3.98 13.57 -35.36
CA HIS A 651 -3.77 12.18 -35.71
C HIS A 651 -3.71 11.29 -34.46
N GLY A 652 -3.64 9.97 -34.69
CA GLY A 652 -3.32 9.00 -33.64
C GLY A 652 -1.87 8.52 -33.70
N HIS A 653 -1.54 7.56 -32.84
CA HIS A 653 -0.29 6.81 -32.84
C HIS A 653 -0.56 5.34 -32.50
N GLN A 654 0.37 4.46 -32.86
CA GLN A 654 0.37 3.07 -32.37
C GLN A 654 1.15 3.01 -31.06
N PHE A 655 0.54 2.45 -30.02
CA PHE A 655 1.17 2.26 -28.71
C PHE A 655 1.78 0.86 -28.61
N SER A 656 2.70 0.54 -29.52
CA SER A 656 3.34 -0.78 -29.64
C SER A 656 4.82 -0.74 -29.23
N ILE A 657 5.49 -1.89 -29.26
CA ILE A 657 6.96 -1.93 -29.26
C ILE A 657 7.46 -1.11 -30.46
N ARG A 658 8.53 -0.32 -30.25
CA ARG A 658 9.11 0.53 -31.28
C ARG A 658 9.52 -0.32 -32.48
N LYS A 659 9.07 0.07 -33.67
CA LYS A 659 9.53 -0.50 -34.93
C LYS A 659 10.84 0.19 -35.31
N GLU A 660 11.86 -0.61 -35.65
CA GLU A 660 13.18 -0.13 -36.03
C GLU A 660 13.15 0.71 -37.32
N GLU A 661 14.18 1.53 -37.56
CA GLU A 661 14.22 2.47 -38.70
C GLU A 661 14.29 1.76 -40.07
N ASP A 662 14.70 0.50 -40.10
CA ASP A 662 14.69 -0.37 -41.27
C ASP A 662 13.28 -0.80 -41.72
N MET A 663 12.25 -0.52 -40.91
CA MET A 663 10.83 -0.71 -41.27
C MET A 663 10.26 0.44 -42.12
N LEU A 664 11.10 1.40 -42.54
CA LEU A 664 10.72 2.41 -43.53
C LEU A 664 10.49 1.75 -44.89
N MET A 665 9.39 2.12 -45.56
CA MET A 665 9.15 1.70 -46.93
C MET A 665 10.29 2.17 -47.84
N ASP A 666 10.76 1.25 -48.69
CA ASP A 666 11.73 1.55 -49.75
C ASP A 666 11.30 2.76 -50.58
N LYS A 667 12.27 3.58 -50.98
CA LYS A 667 12.00 4.78 -51.77
C LYS A 667 11.38 4.40 -53.12
N PRO A 668 10.14 4.84 -53.41
CA PRO A 668 9.44 4.57 -54.67
C PRO A 668 10.17 5.04 -55.94
N GLY A 669 11.18 5.91 -55.82
CA GLY A 669 11.75 6.67 -56.94
C GLY A 669 10.82 7.80 -57.39
N GLY A 670 11.00 8.28 -58.62
CA GLY A 670 10.19 9.39 -59.17
C GLY A 670 10.60 10.77 -58.66
N ASP A 671 9.72 11.77 -58.87
CA ASP A 671 9.87 13.13 -58.35
C ASP A 671 9.27 13.18 -56.94
N ALA A 672 10.09 12.84 -55.95
CA ALA A 672 9.68 12.79 -54.55
C ALA A 672 9.54 14.19 -53.95
N VAL A 673 8.36 14.50 -53.43
CA VAL A 673 8.08 15.75 -52.71
C VAL A 673 8.39 15.59 -51.23
N ASP A 674 7.93 14.50 -50.60
CA ASP A 674 8.23 14.25 -49.19
C ASP A 674 8.18 12.76 -48.84
N GLN A 675 8.94 12.38 -47.82
CA GLN A 675 8.96 11.01 -47.31
C GLN A 675 8.88 11.01 -45.79
N HIS A 676 7.82 10.37 -45.28
CA HIS A 676 7.54 10.18 -43.87
C HIS A 676 7.41 8.69 -43.55
N ARG A 677 7.53 8.30 -42.28
CA ARG A 677 7.27 6.91 -41.82
C ARG A 677 5.88 6.40 -42.18
N ARG A 678 4.93 7.32 -42.36
CA ARG A 678 3.51 7.04 -42.61
C ARG A 678 3.14 7.09 -44.09
N CYS A 679 3.95 7.75 -44.93
CA CYS A 679 3.63 7.94 -46.34
C CYS A 679 4.85 8.42 -47.14
N TRP A 680 4.84 8.15 -48.43
CA TRP A 680 5.60 8.90 -49.43
C TRP A 680 4.64 9.73 -50.28
N ALA A 681 5.06 10.91 -50.73
CA ALA A 681 4.29 11.72 -51.67
C ALA A 681 5.17 12.28 -52.78
N GLY A 682 4.66 12.30 -54.00
CA GLY A 682 5.40 12.78 -55.17
C GLY A 682 4.71 12.46 -56.49
N ARG A 683 5.47 12.50 -57.58
CA ARG A 683 4.98 12.22 -58.94
C ARG A 683 5.74 11.05 -59.55
N GLY A 684 5.01 10.05 -60.04
CA GLY A 684 5.60 8.86 -60.67
C GLY A 684 6.24 7.89 -59.67
N GLY A 685 7.28 7.17 -60.09
CA GLY A 685 7.92 6.11 -59.30
C GLY A 685 7.16 4.77 -59.35
N GLN A 686 7.70 3.74 -58.70
CA GLN A 686 7.08 2.41 -58.56
C GLN A 686 6.21 2.34 -57.30
N THR A 687 5.26 1.42 -57.23
CA THR A 687 4.52 1.13 -55.99
C THR A 687 5.12 -0.12 -55.36
N PRO A 688 5.75 -0.03 -54.17
CA PRO A 688 6.27 -1.19 -53.46
C PRO A 688 5.17 -2.23 -53.19
N ALA A 689 5.52 -3.53 -53.16
CA ALA A 689 4.54 -4.60 -53.01
C ALA A 689 3.76 -4.56 -51.69
N ALA A 690 4.38 -4.06 -50.62
CA ALA A 690 3.77 -3.88 -49.29
C ALA A 690 3.15 -2.48 -49.09
N ALA A 691 2.79 -1.79 -50.18
CA ALA A 691 2.23 -0.45 -50.15
C ALA A 691 1.08 -0.27 -51.14
N MET A 692 0.28 0.77 -50.92
CA MET A 692 -0.80 1.18 -51.79
C MET A 692 -0.56 2.61 -52.29
N ARG A 693 -0.79 2.83 -53.58
CA ARG A 693 -0.78 4.16 -54.19
C ARG A 693 -2.19 4.71 -54.31
N VAL A 694 -2.34 5.99 -54.02
CA VAL A 694 -3.60 6.73 -54.04
C VAL A 694 -3.34 8.09 -54.67
N SER A 695 -4.19 8.52 -55.60
CA SER A 695 -4.07 9.87 -56.15
C SER A 695 -4.57 10.90 -55.14
N GLY A 696 -4.05 12.13 -55.20
CA GLY A 696 -4.58 13.23 -54.40
C GLY A 696 -6.07 13.48 -54.64
N ALA A 697 -6.55 13.29 -55.87
CA ALA A 697 -7.96 13.41 -56.22
C ALA A 697 -8.85 12.38 -55.51
N ASP A 698 -8.39 11.12 -55.38
CA ASP A 698 -9.12 10.07 -54.64
C ASP A 698 -9.22 10.38 -53.14
N LEU A 699 -8.23 11.10 -52.59
CA LEU A 699 -8.25 11.62 -51.22
C LEU A 699 -9.06 12.93 -51.07
N GLY A 700 -9.63 13.45 -52.17
CA GLY A 700 -10.40 14.69 -52.18
C GLY A 700 -9.54 15.96 -52.22
N TYR A 701 -8.27 15.88 -52.61
CA TYR A 701 -7.36 17.02 -52.70
C TYR A 701 -7.24 17.56 -54.12
N ASP A 702 -7.25 18.89 -54.24
CA ASP A 702 -6.91 19.61 -55.47
C ASP A 702 -5.37 19.69 -55.61
N THR A 703 -4.79 18.59 -56.08
CA THR A 703 -3.35 18.39 -56.28
C THR A 703 -3.05 17.32 -57.34
N ASP A 704 -1.87 17.39 -57.95
CA ASP A 704 -1.35 16.41 -58.90
C ASP A 704 -0.46 15.34 -58.25
N LEU A 705 -0.38 15.32 -56.92
CA LEU A 705 0.45 14.39 -56.16
C LEU A 705 -0.18 13.01 -56.06
N ASP A 706 0.67 11.99 -56.13
CA ASP A 706 0.38 10.63 -55.67
C ASP A 706 0.89 10.45 -54.24
N PHE A 707 0.15 9.70 -53.45
CA PHE A 707 0.51 9.28 -52.11
C PHE A 707 0.69 7.76 -52.08
N ILE A 708 1.75 7.29 -51.42
CA ILE A 708 2.02 5.88 -51.21
C ILE A 708 2.04 5.60 -49.71
N PHE A 709 1.15 4.72 -49.26
CA PHE A 709 1.00 4.33 -47.87
C PHE A 709 1.43 2.87 -47.67
N PRO A 710 2.13 2.53 -46.58
CA PRO A 710 2.41 1.14 -46.24
C PRO A 710 1.11 0.40 -45.87
N ASN A 711 1.01 -0.88 -46.25
CA ASN A 711 -0.18 -1.71 -46.02
C ASN A 711 -0.34 -2.15 -44.55
N GLY A 712 0.63 -1.83 -43.68
CA GLY A 712 0.58 -2.13 -42.26
C GLY A 712 1.18 -3.47 -41.82
N HIS A 713 1.98 -4.11 -42.68
CA HIS A 713 2.73 -5.33 -42.34
C HIS A 713 4.17 -5.05 -41.90
#